data_AF-A0A258K1Y7-F1
#
_entry.id   AF-A0A258K1Y7-F1
#
_cell.length_a   1.000
_cell.length_b   1.000
_cell.length_c   1.000
_cell.angle_alpha   90.00
_cell.angle_beta   90.00
_cell.angle_gamma   90.00
#
_symmetry.space_group_name_H-M   'P 1'
#
loop_
_entity.id
_entity.type
_entity.pdbx_description
1 polymer ?
#
loop_
_entity_poly.entity_id
_entity_poly.type
_entity_poly.pdbx_seq_one_letter_code
_entity_poly.pdbx_strand_id
1 'polypeptide(L)'
;MGEAPFSKRDHVFQNLGDGTYNHSGYLAIRAAIASGVTMTYKILYNDAVAMTGGQHHEGSLTVPQIAAQVAAEGAKRIVVVTDEPYKYPKDIEWPRGLTVHHRDELDAVQRELATVPGVSILIYDQTCAAEKRRRRKRGTFPDPAKRVVINDLVCEGCGDCGVKSNCVSVQPLTTEWGRKRTIDQSSCNKDYSCVNGFCPSFVTVHGAQLKKGEGIAEPADWPALPKPQVPLINHPYGIIVTGIGGTGIVTIGAIVGMAAHLEGKGVGVIDMAGLAQKGGAVYSHIRIANKPEEIHAIRVAAAGADLVLGGDIVVAGNKSVLGAVKPGNTHMIVNTAEFMPGDFARNADFSLPTEKLRRAITGLAGRERSHFIDATRLATALLGNSIGANMFMLGYAYQNGGLPLSPEAIEQAIEMNGEAVAMNVAAFRYGRRAAVDPQALEGLIAPRPAEENDSLRLSQSFDETVSRRVDFLTAYQSARYARRYKAWVDKVAAAEAAKAPGQTALSEAVARYLFKLMAYKDEYEVARLYTDTSFVERVKSTFAAGSLRFEFHLAPPILAKRDPITGEPKKRTFGPWMLKAFVVLAKFKVLRGTPFDPFGYTGERRSERRLVTDYQRMLETVMAELTPDNYPSAVALASLPEKIRGYGPVKERSMAAVKPERANLLEQFRAGAPSFLKAAE
;
A
#
# COMPACT_ATOMS: atom_id res chain seq x y z
N MET A 1 14.65 -32.22 -1.08
CA MET A 1 15.35 -33.52 -1.24
C MET A 1 14.91 -34.52 -0.18
N GLY A 2 15.25 -34.34 1.11
CA GLY A 2 14.88 -35.31 2.15
C GLY A 2 13.37 -35.56 2.31
N GLU A 3 12.53 -34.56 2.04
CA GLU A 3 11.06 -34.69 2.07
C GLU A 3 10.48 -35.40 0.83
N ALA A 4 11.23 -35.49 -0.28
CA ALA A 4 10.70 -35.95 -1.57
C ALA A 4 10.07 -37.37 -1.52
N PRO A 5 10.64 -38.36 -0.80
CA PRO A 5 10.04 -39.70 -0.69
C PRO A 5 8.71 -39.73 0.08
N PHE A 6 8.40 -38.69 0.85
CA PHE A 6 7.24 -38.62 1.75
C PHE A 6 6.18 -37.62 1.27
N SER A 7 6.51 -36.79 0.28
CA SER A 7 5.59 -35.77 -0.23
C SER A 7 4.58 -36.38 -1.19
N LYS A 8 3.30 -36.03 -1.03
CA LYS A 8 2.24 -36.34 -2.01
C LYS A 8 2.22 -35.36 -3.18
N ARG A 9 3.12 -34.36 -3.19
CA ARG A 9 3.18 -33.32 -4.21
C ARG A 9 4.27 -33.66 -5.21
N ASP A 10 3.88 -33.79 -6.48
CA ASP A 10 4.77 -34.25 -7.55
C ASP A 10 5.91 -33.26 -7.88
N HIS A 11 5.72 -31.98 -7.54
CA HIS A 11 6.65 -30.91 -7.91
C HIS A 11 6.67 -29.77 -6.89
N VAL A 12 7.88 -29.23 -6.66
CA VAL A 12 8.12 -28.06 -5.80
C VAL A 12 9.04 -27.05 -6.50
N PHE A 13 8.76 -25.76 -6.28
CA PHE A 13 9.65 -24.66 -6.66
C PHE A 13 10.53 -24.25 -5.48
N GLN A 14 11.84 -24.17 -5.71
CA GLN A 14 12.80 -23.63 -4.75
C GLN A 14 13.38 -22.31 -5.25
N ASN A 15 13.08 -21.21 -4.57
CA ASN A 15 13.69 -19.91 -4.87
C ASN A 15 15.12 -19.86 -4.35
N LEU A 16 16.02 -19.30 -5.15
CA LEU A 16 17.43 -19.12 -4.82
C LEU A 16 17.90 -17.76 -5.33
N GLY A 17 18.45 -16.90 -4.46
CA GLY A 17 19.05 -15.64 -4.91
C GLY A 17 20.38 -15.86 -5.63
N ASP A 18 20.73 -14.97 -6.55
CA ASP A 18 22.04 -14.97 -7.25
C ASP A 18 23.25 -14.97 -6.30
N GLY A 19 23.22 -14.17 -5.23
CA GLY A 19 24.28 -14.18 -4.21
C GLY A 19 24.42 -15.54 -3.52
N THR A 20 23.30 -16.18 -3.18
CA THR A 20 23.31 -17.54 -2.61
C THR A 20 23.80 -18.56 -3.63
N TYR A 21 23.35 -18.47 -4.89
CA TYR A 21 23.80 -19.34 -5.98
C TYR A 21 25.32 -19.33 -6.11
N ASN A 22 25.93 -18.15 -6.14
CA ASN A 22 27.38 -17.97 -6.24
C ASN A 22 28.14 -18.58 -5.05
N HIS A 23 27.67 -18.34 -3.83
CA HIS A 23 28.42 -18.75 -2.63
C HIS A 23 28.27 -20.25 -2.31
N SER A 24 27.06 -20.79 -2.36
CA SER A 24 26.80 -22.18 -1.89
C SER A 24 25.60 -22.88 -2.54
N GLY A 25 24.70 -22.13 -3.16
CA GLY A 25 23.44 -22.65 -3.69
C GLY A 25 23.60 -23.57 -4.89
N TYR A 26 24.67 -23.43 -5.69
CA TYR A 26 24.92 -24.31 -6.83
C TYR A 26 25.10 -25.78 -6.40
N LEU A 27 25.70 -26.04 -5.23
CA LEU A 27 25.88 -27.40 -4.70
C LEU A 27 24.53 -28.08 -4.41
N ALA A 28 23.53 -27.30 -3.99
CA ALA A 28 22.19 -27.83 -3.76
C ALA A 28 21.52 -28.27 -5.08
N ILE A 29 21.71 -27.51 -6.15
CA ILE A 29 21.21 -27.88 -7.49
C ILE A 29 21.88 -29.17 -7.97
N ARG A 30 23.21 -29.26 -7.81
CA ARG A 30 23.98 -30.46 -8.16
C ARG A 30 23.51 -31.70 -7.40
N ALA A 31 23.31 -31.57 -6.09
CA ALA A 31 22.79 -32.66 -5.26
C ALA A 31 21.35 -33.07 -5.65
N ALA A 32 20.50 -32.11 -6.00
CA ALA A 32 19.14 -32.38 -6.47
C ALA A 32 19.16 -33.14 -7.82
N ILE A 33 20.03 -32.75 -8.75
CA ILE A 33 20.19 -33.44 -10.02
C ILE A 33 20.69 -34.87 -9.80
N ALA A 34 21.73 -35.05 -8.98
CA ALA A 34 22.31 -36.36 -8.70
C ALA A 34 21.33 -37.32 -8.00
N SER A 35 20.44 -36.78 -7.16
CA SER A 35 19.39 -37.57 -6.48
C SER A 35 18.17 -37.88 -7.35
N GLY A 36 18.08 -37.32 -8.56
CA GLY A 36 16.99 -37.57 -9.49
C GLY A 36 15.62 -37.02 -9.05
N VAL A 37 15.59 -36.06 -8.11
CA VAL A 37 14.32 -35.48 -7.65
C VAL A 37 13.69 -34.59 -8.72
N THR A 38 12.35 -34.54 -8.74
CA THR A 38 11.58 -33.65 -9.61
C THR A 38 11.28 -32.33 -8.90
N MET A 39 11.94 -31.26 -9.32
CA MET A 39 11.72 -29.92 -8.78
C MET A 39 12.24 -28.83 -9.72
N THR A 40 11.81 -27.59 -9.51
CA THR A 40 12.36 -26.43 -10.23
C THR A 40 13.13 -25.52 -9.30
N TYR A 41 14.38 -25.21 -9.62
CA TYR A 41 15.08 -24.09 -8.98
C TYR A 41 14.78 -22.80 -9.73
N LYS A 42 14.26 -21.81 -9.01
CA LYS A 42 14.03 -20.46 -9.50
C LYS A 42 15.16 -19.56 -9.04
N ILE A 43 16.12 -19.31 -9.93
CA ILE A 43 17.27 -18.45 -9.66
C ILE A 43 16.84 -17.01 -9.88
N LEU A 44 16.78 -16.22 -8.81
CA LEU A 44 16.38 -14.82 -8.82
C LEU A 44 17.62 -13.95 -9.06
N TYR A 45 17.85 -13.59 -10.31
CA TYR A 45 19.01 -12.81 -10.73
C TYR A 45 18.73 -11.30 -10.60
N ASN A 46 19.50 -10.64 -9.74
CA ASN A 46 19.34 -9.23 -9.38
C ASN A 46 20.59 -8.38 -9.69
N ASP A 47 21.75 -9.00 -9.99
CA ASP A 47 23.03 -8.31 -10.22
C ASP A 47 23.54 -7.53 -8.96
N ALA A 48 22.88 -7.77 -7.82
CA ALA A 48 23.23 -7.24 -6.51
C ALA A 48 22.69 -8.18 -5.43
N VAL A 49 23.47 -8.43 -4.39
CA VAL A 49 23.04 -9.25 -3.26
C VAL A 49 21.85 -8.59 -2.59
N ALA A 50 20.75 -9.33 -2.47
CA ALA A 50 19.57 -8.83 -1.78
C ALA A 50 19.89 -8.52 -0.31
N MET A 51 19.25 -7.49 0.25
CA MET A 51 19.35 -7.09 1.66
C MET A 51 20.71 -6.52 2.13
N THR A 52 21.69 -6.32 1.24
CA THR A 52 23.02 -5.77 1.61
C THR A 52 23.19 -4.28 1.28
N GLY A 53 22.09 -3.58 0.96
CA GLY A 53 22.17 -2.21 0.47
C GLY A 53 22.76 -2.12 -0.95
N GLY A 54 22.71 -3.22 -1.72
CA GLY A 54 23.12 -3.30 -3.12
C GLY A 54 24.64 -3.48 -3.30
N GLN A 55 25.24 -4.34 -2.49
CA GLN A 55 26.57 -4.87 -2.79
C GLN A 55 26.50 -5.82 -3.98
N HIS A 56 27.51 -5.83 -4.84
CA HIS A 56 27.60 -6.84 -5.89
C HIS A 56 27.89 -8.22 -5.29
N HIS A 57 27.41 -9.27 -5.94
CA HIS A 57 27.77 -10.62 -5.55
C HIS A 57 29.22 -10.92 -5.98
N GLU A 58 29.96 -11.63 -5.14
CA GLU A 58 31.31 -12.09 -5.48
C GLU A 58 31.25 -13.08 -6.66
N GLY A 59 32.16 -12.92 -7.64
CA GLY A 59 32.27 -13.80 -8.82
C GLY A 59 31.62 -13.30 -10.11
N SER A 60 30.76 -12.28 -10.06
CA SER A 60 30.18 -11.59 -11.24
C SER A 60 29.60 -12.51 -12.33
N LEU A 61 28.96 -13.63 -11.94
CA LEU A 61 28.34 -14.54 -12.90
C LEU A 61 27.16 -13.86 -13.60
N THR A 62 27.18 -13.88 -14.94
CA THR A 62 26.10 -13.40 -15.80
C THR A 62 25.03 -14.49 -16.01
N VAL A 63 23.83 -14.09 -16.44
CA VAL A 63 22.74 -15.04 -16.77
C VAL A 63 23.16 -16.13 -17.77
N PRO A 64 23.87 -15.84 -18.88
CA PRO A 64 24.38 -16.87 -19.77
C PRO A 64 25.35 -17.85 -19.08
N GLN A 65 26.23 -17.37 -18.20
CA GLN A 65 27.16 -18.23 -17.46
C GLN A 65 26.43 -19.14 -16.48
N ILE A 66 25.43 -18.62 -15.75
CA ILE A 66 24.57 -19.43 -14.86
C ILE A 66 23.84 -20.51 -15.69
N ALA A 67 23.27 -20.14 -16.83
CA ALA A 67 22.58 -21.08 -17.72
C ALA A 67 23.52 -22.19 -18.22
N ALA A 68 24.73 -21.84 -18.64
CA ALA A 68 25.75 -22.80 -19.07
C ALA A 68 26.17 -23.75 -17.93
N GLN A 69 26.38 -23.22 -16.72
CA GLN A 69 26.77 -24.01 -15.57
C GLN A 69 25.69 -25.02 -15.17
N VAL A 70 24.43 -24.61 -15.02
CA VAL A 70 23.35 -25.53 -14.65
C VAL A 70 23.02 -26.54 -15.76
N ALA A 71 23.27 -26.18 -17.02
CA ALA A 71 23.18 -27.11 -18.14
C ALA A 71 24.26 -28.19 -18.04
N ALA A 72 25.50 -27.80 -17.76
CA ALA A 72 26.62 -28.73 -17.57
C ALA A 72 26.41 -29.67 -16.38
N GLU A 73 25.74 -29.21 -15.32
CA GLU A 73 25.36 -30.06 -14.18
C GLU A 73 24.24 -31.07 -14.52
N GLY A 74 23.53 -30.91 -15.63
CA GLY A 74 22.53 -31.87 -16.12
C GLY A 74 21.07 -31.48 -15.89
N ALA A 75 20.76 -30.19 -15.73
CA ALA A 75 19.39 -29.69 -15.68
C ALA A 75 18.58 -30.12 -16.92
N LYS A 76 17.37 -30.63 -16.71
CA LYS A 76 16.53 -31.21 -17.79
C LYS A 76 15.85 -30.17 -18.66
N ARG A 77 15.53 -29.01 -18.10
CA ARG A 77 14.91 -27.88 -18.80
C ARG A 77 15.40 -26.59 -18.17
N ILE A 78 15.80 -25.64 -19.00
CA ILE A 78 16.28 -24.33 -18.57
C ILE A 78 15.48 -23.27 -19.30
N VAL A 79 14.94 -22.32 -18.54
CA VAL A 79 14.16 -21.20 -19.07
C VAL A 79 14.67 -19.90 -18.47
N VAL A 80 14.80 -18.87 -19.29
CA VAL A 80 15.03 -17.50 -18.84
C VAL A 80 13.71 -16.73 -18.93
N VAL A 81 13.34 -16.06 -17.85
CA VAL A 81 12.18 -15.15 -17.81
C VAL A 81 12.68 -13.76 -17.45
N THR A 82 12.32 -12.75 -18.25
CA THR A 82 12.75 -11.36 -18.03
C THR A 82 11.68 -10.34 -18.47
N ASP A 83 11.73 -9.12 -17.94
CA ASP A 83 10.93 -7.98 -18.42
C ASP A 83 11.44 -7.42 -19.76
N GLU A 84 12.61 -7.84 -20.21
CA GLU A 84 13.26 -7.33 -21.43
C GLU A 84 13.83 -8.49 -22.26
N PRO A 85 13.00 -9.37 -22.85
CA PRO A 85 13.45 -10.58 -23.56
C PRO A 85 14.39 -10.29 -24.74
N TYR A 86 14.33 -9.07 -25.28
CA TYR A 86 15.15 -8.59 -26.39
C TYR A 86 16.50 -7.99 -25.97
N LYS A 87 16.83 -7.93 -24.66
CA LYS A 87 18.07 -7.28 -24.19
C LYS A 87 19.34 -8.07 -24.48
N TYR A 88 19.21 -9.37 -24.71
CA TYR A 88 20.34 -10.25 -24.97
C TYR A 88 20.80 -10.11 -26.42
N PRO A 89 22.10 -9.86 -26.67
CA PRO A 89 22.68 -9.93 -28.00
C PRO A 89 22.39 -11.26 -28.70
N LYS A 90 22.22 -11.21 -30.03
CA LYS A 90 21.85 -12.39 -30.84
C LYS A 90 22.97 -13.44 -30.93
N ASP A 91 24.19 -13.04 -30.66
CA ASP A 91 25.42 -13.85 -30.67
C ASP A 91 25.69 -14.57 -29.34
N ILE A 92 24.83 -14.40 -28.32
CA ILE A 92 24.95 -15.19 -27.10
C ILE A 92 24.68 -16.67 -27.40
N GLU A 93 25.65 -17.51 -27.10
CA GLU A 93 25.52 -18.95 -27.13
C GLU A 93 24.74 -19.45 -25.90
N TRP A 94 23.49 -19.86 -26.14
CA TRP A 94 22.65 -20.45 -25.10
C TRP A 94 22.78 -21.98 -25.07
N PRO A 95 22.63 -22.62 -23.90
CA PRO A 95 22.50 -24.06 -23.81
C PRO A 95 21.38 -24.60 -24.70
N ARG A 96 21.59 -25.80 -25.26
CA ARG A 96 20.63 -26.44 -26.17
C ARG A 96 19.25 -26.57 -25.52
N GLY A 97 18.22 -26.09 -26.20
CA GLY A 97 16.82 -26.17 -25.74
C GLY A 97 16.42 -25.11 -24.72
N LEU A 98 17.28 -24.14 -24.41
CA LEU A 98 16.90 -22.98 -23.60
C LEU A 98 15.92 -22.09 -24.37
N THR A 99 14.93 -21.56 -23.66
CA THR A 99 13.98 -20.58 -24.19
C THR A 99 13.95 -19.33 -23.33
N VAL A 100 13.77 -18.16 -23.95
CA VAL A 100 13.63 -16.87 -23.29
C VAL A 100 12.19 -16.38 -23.42
N HIS A 101 11.55 -16.03 -22.32
CA HIS A 101 10.14 -15.62 -22.27
C HIS A 101 10.00 -14.26 -21.60
N HIS A 102 8.93 -13.54 -21.95
CA HIS A 102 8.58 -12.32 -21.21
C HIS A 102 7.97 -12.69 -19.85
N ARG A 103 8.16 -11.84 -18.83
CA ARG A 103 7.61 -12.06 -17.49
C ARG A 103 6.09 -12.26 -17.41
N ASP A 104 5.35 -11.76 -18.40
CA ASP A 104 3.89 -11.93 -18.47
C ASP A 104 3.50 -13.40 -18.69
N GLU A 105 4.43 -14.22 -19.20
CA GLU A 105 4.25 -15.65 -19.44
C GLU A 105 4.70 -16.50 -18.24
N LEU A 106 5.14 -15.88 -17.13
CA LEU A 106 5.72 -16.57 -15.98
C LEU A 106 4.83 -17.68 -15.41
N ASP A 107 3.52 -17.46 -15.27
CA ASP A 107 2.63 -18.50 -14.73
C ASP A 107 2.51 -19.69 -15.69
N ALA A 108 2.40 -19.44 -17.00
CA ALA A 108 2.35 -20.48 -18.01
C ALA A 108 3.65 -21.30 -18.04
N VAL A 109 4.80 -20.62 -18.02
CA VAL A 109 6.13 -21.24 -17.96
C VAL A 109 6.28 -22.06 -16.68
N GLN A 110 5.88 -21.54 -15.52
CA GLN A 110 5.95 -22.30 -14.26
C GLN A 110 5.06 -23.56 -14.31
N ARG A 111 3.87 -23.49 -14.91
CA ARG A 111 3.02 -24.68 -15.10
C ARG A 111 3.65 -25.70 -16.05
N GLU A 112 4.28 -25.27 -17.13
CA GLU A 112 5.06 -26.14 -18.03
C GLU A 112 6.18 -26.84 -17.25
N LEU A 113 7.00 -26.07 -16.53
CA LEU A 113 8.14 -26.61 -15.76
C LEU A 113 7.74 -27.59 -14.66
N ALA A 114 6.55 -27.42 -14.08
CA ALA A 114 6.01 -28.34 -13.08
C ALA A 114 5.71 -29.74 -13.65
N THR A 115 5.58 -29.88 -14.97
CA THR A 115 5.35 -31.17 -15.66
C THR A 115 6.63 -31.86 -16.11
N VAL A 116 7.79 -31.19 -16.01
CA VAL A 116 9.08 -31.71 -16.47
C VAL A 116 9.67 -32.66 -15.41
N PRO A 117 9.90 -33.96 -15.72
CA PRO A 117 10.56 -34.87 -14.80
C PRO A 117 12.03 -34.47 -14.52
N GLY A 118 12.47 -34.64 -13.28
CA GLY A 118 13.82 -34.26 -12.84
C GLY A 118 13.95 -32.77 -12.50
N VAL A 119 15.19 -32.28 -12.43
CA VAL A 119 15.46 -30.89 -12.04
C VAL A 119 15.38 -29.96 -13.24
N SER A 120 14.52 -28.96 -13.16
CA SER A 120 14.47 -27.84 -14.11
C SER A 120 14.91 -26.53 -13.47
N ILE A 121 15.31 -25.56 -14.29
CA ILE A 121 15.81 -24.26 -13.85
C ILE A 121 15.02 -23.14 -14.52
N LEU A 122 14.53 -22.21 -13.71
CA LEU A 122 13.99 -20.93 -14.17
C LEU A 122 14.93 -19.82 -13.70
N ILE A 123 15.64 -19.18 -14.62
CA ILE A 123 16.44 -17.99 -14.32
C ILE A 123 15.53 -16.77 -14.51
N TYR A 124 15.19 -16.14 -13.41
CA TYR A 124 14.37 -14.93 -13.38
C TYR A 124 15.30 -13.72 -13.39
N ASP A 125 15.56 -13.17 -14.59
CA ASP A 125 16.44 -12.02 -14.79
C ASP A 125 15.63 -10.72 -14.72
N GLN A 126 15.62 -10.13 -13.52
CA GLN A 126 15.05 -8.82 -13.31
C GLN A 126 15.69 -8.16 -12.08
N THR A 127 16.31 -6.98 -12.28
CA THR A 127 16.77 -6.15 -11.17
C THR A 127 15.60 -5.83 -10.23
N CYS A 128 15.78 -6.12 -8.95
CA CYS A 128 14.83 -5.89 -7.89
C CYS A 128 14.52 -4.40 -7.79
N ALA A 129 13.30 -4.11 -7.37
CA ALA A 129 12.78 -2.76 -7.39
C ALA A 129 13.52 -1.81 -6.43
N ALA A 130 14.13 -2.31 -5.34
CA ALA A 130 14.95 -1.50 -4.45
C ALA A 130 16.24 -1.02 -5.14
N GLU A 131 16.91 -1.90 -5.86
CA GLU A 131 18.13 -1.57 -6.60
C GLU A 131 17.82 -0.67 -7.81
N LYS A 132 16.74 -0.93 -8.57
CA LYS A 132 16.27 -0.01 -9.63
C LYS A 132 16.07 1.42 -9.09
N ARG A 133 15.50 1.59 -7.90
CA ARG A 133 15.32 2.90 -7.25
C ARG A 133 16.66 3.56 -6.89
N ARG A 134 17.58 2.80 -6.30
CA ARG A 134 18.93 3.28 -5.94
C ARG A 134 19.71 3.73 -7.17
N ARG A 135 19.72 2.92 -8.24
CA ARG A 135 20.40 3.25 -9.49
C ARG A 135 19.78 4.48 -10.19
N ARG A 136 18.44 4.63 -10.17
CA ARG A 136 17.77 5.85 -10.67
C ARG A 136 18.18 7.11 -9.91
N LYS A 137 18.30 7.05 -8.57
CA LYS A 137 18.82 8.16 -7.77
C LYS A 137 20.25 8.54 -8.15
N ARG A 138 21.09 7.55 -8.46
CA ARG A 138 22.48 7.73 -8.90
C ARG A 138 22.63 8.10 -10.39
N GLY A 139 21.53 8.15 -11.14
CA GLY A 139 21.56 8.38 -12.60
C GLY A 139 22.07 7.19 -13.42
N THR A 140 22.24 6.01 -12.83
CA THR A 140 22.78 4.80 -13.50
C THR A 140 21.69 3.85 -14.00
N PHE A 141 20.42 4.26 -13.98
CA PHE A 141 19.29 3.46 -14.49
C PHE A 141 18.21 4.37 -15.09
N PRO A 142 17.51 3.96 -16.17
CA PRO A 142 16.48 4.77 -16.78
C PRO A 142 15.38 5.18 -15.79
N ASP A 143 15.10 6.49 -15.72
CA ASP A 143 14.00 7.04 -14.94
C ASP A 143 12.91 7.60 -15.87
N PRO A 144 11.92 6.78 -16.28
CA PRO A 144 10.89 7.25 -17.19
C PRO A 144 10.04 8.33 -16.51
N ALA A 145 9.77 9.43 -17.24
CA ALA A 145 8.83 10.49 -16.84
C ALA A 145 7.36 10.02 -16.99
N LYS A 146 7.06 8.87 -16.40
CA LYS A 146 5.79 8.17 -16.49
C LYS A 146 5.35 7.80 -15.07
N ARG A 147 4.15 8.24 -14.68
CA ARG A 147 3.56 7.98 -13.37
C ARG A 147 2.16 7.39 -13.54
N VAL A 148 1.70 6.69 -12.51
CA VAL A 148 0.36 6.09 -12.49
C VAL A 148 -0.39 6.73 -11.33
N VAL A 149 -1.57 7.24 -11.63
CA VAL A 149 -2.49 7.87 -10.68
C VAL A 149 -3.81 7.12 -10.70
N ILE A 150 -4.49 7.08 -9.55
CA ILE A 150 -5.81 6.48 -9.41
C ILE A 150 -6.83 7.60 -9.21
N ASN A 151 -7.87 7.64 -10.04
CA ASN A 151 -9.05 8.45 -9.76
C ASN A 151 -9.84 7.77 -8.62
N ASP A 152 -9.84 8.41 -7.46
CA ASP A 152 -10.43 7.91 -6.21
C ASP A 152 -11.95 7.76 -6.31
N LEU A 153 -12.64 8.67 -7.01
CA LEU A 153 -14.07 8.59 -7.26
C LEU A 153 -14.43 7.42 -8.18
N VAL A 154 -13.55 7.05 -9.14
CA VAL A 154 -13.75 5.86 -9.99
C VAL A 154 -13.33 4.58 -9.26
N CYS A 155 -12.34 4.61 -8.38
CA CYS A 155 -11.89 3.43 -7.65
C CYS A 155 -13.00 2.78 -6.82
N GLU A 156 -13.12 1.45 -6.87
CA GLU A 156 -14.06 0.69 -6.04
C GLU A 156 -13.40 0.06 -4.80
N GLY A 157 -12.09 0.23 -4.61
CA GLY A 157 -11.38 -0.34 -3.46
C GLY A 157 -11.34 -1.88 -3.44
N CYS A 158 -11.48 -2.53 -4.61
CA CYS A 158 -11.56 -4.00 -4.70
C CYS A 158 -10.24 -4.75 -4.45
N GLY A 159 -9.11 -4.05 -4.50
CA GLY A 159 -7.80 -4.67 -4.24
C GLY A 159 -7.20 -5.49 -5.40
N ASP A 160 -7.90 -5.66 -6.53
CA ASP A 160 -7.38 -6.47 -7.67
C ASP A 160 -6.03 -5.95 -8.19
N CYS A 161 -5.81 -4.62 -8.17
CA CYS A 161 -4.50 -4.05 -8.46
C CYS A 161 -3.39 -4.50 -7.49
N GLY A 162 -3.72 -4.71 -6.22
CA GLY A 162 -2.82 -5.29 -5.23
C GLY A 162 -2.53 -6.76 -5.54
N VAL A 163 -3.58 -7.55 -5.83
CA VAL A 163 -3.44 -8.98 -6.15
C VAL A 163 -2.56 -9.19 -7.39
N LYS A 164 -2.74 -8.38 -8.44
CA LYS A 164 -1.96 -8.48 -9.68
C LYS A 164 -0.53 -7.95 -9.57
N SER A 165 -0.24 -7.04 -8.64
CA SER A 165 1.07 -6.37 -8.56
C SER A 165 1.92 -6.71 -7.35
N ASN A 166 1.30 -7.23 -6.29
CA ASN A 166 1.89 -7.36 -4.95
C ASN A 166 2.61 -6.08 -4.49
N CYS A 167 2.09 -4.91 -4.89
CA CYS A 167 2.80 -3.63 -4.77
C CYS A 167 2.47 -2.92 -3.46
N VAL A 168 3.48 -2.75 -2.61
CA VAL A 168 3.40 -1.96 -1.37
C VAL A 168 3.26 -0.45 -1.60
N SER A 169 3.32 0.05 -2.84
CA SER A 169 3.04 1.47 -3.13
C SER A 169 1.56 1.70 -3.44
N VAL A 170 0.76 0.64 -3.61
CA VAL A 170 -0.70 0.75 -3.63
C VAL A 170 -1.16 0.86 -2.19
N GLN A 171 -1.59 2.04 -1.78
CA GLN A 171 -2.01 2.35 -0.41
C GLN A 171 -3.52 2.52 -0.32
N PRO A 172 -4.14 2.27 0.85
CA PRO A 172 -5.54 2.60 1.06
C PRO A 172 -5.73 4.12 1.06
N LEU A 173 -6.91 4.57 0.64
CA LEU A 173 -7.31 5.97 0.74
C LEU A 173 -8.71 6.01 1.34
N THR A 174 -8.85 6.60 2.53
CA THR A 174 -10.16 6.80 3.15
C THR A 174 -10.85 8.00 2.51
N THR A 175 -12.08 7.83 2.06
CA THR A 175 -12.88 8.87 1.40
C THR A 175 -14.31 8.83 1.93
N GLU A 176 -15.08 9.90 1.73
CA GLU A 176 -16.52 9.97 2.00
C GLU A 176 -17.29 8.82 1.32
N TRP A 177 -16.81 8.39 0.16
CA TRP A 177 -17.42 7.36 -0.67
C TRP A 177 -16.91 5.94 -0.36
N GLY A 178 -16.31 5.76 0.82
CA GLY A 178 -15.74 4.50 1.31
C GLY A 178 -14.24 4.34 1.03
N ARG A 179 -13.69 3.19 1.37
CA ARG A 179 -12.25 2.90 1.23
C ARG A 179 -11.84 2.72 -0.24
N LYS A 180 -10.88 3.51 -0.70
CA LYS A 180 -10.32 3.52 -2.06
C LYS A 180 -8.85 3.09 -2.08
N ARG A 181 -8.21 3.23 -3.23
CA ARG A 181 -6.78 3.01 -3.43
C ARG A 181 -6.12 4.27 -3.96
N THR A 182 -4.88 4.52 -3.55
CA THR A 182 -4.00 5.54 -4.09
C THR A 182 -2.62 4.93 -4.37
N ILE A 183 -1.80 5.63 -5.15
CA ILE A 183 -0.40 5.26 -5.38
C ILE A 183 0.48 6.26 -4.66
N ASP A 184 1.26 5.78 -3.69
CA ASP A 184 2.34 6.57 -3.10
C ASP A 184 3.43 6.79 -4.16
N GLN A 185 3.50 8.02 -4.66
CA GLN A 185 4.41 8.41 -5.73
C GLN A 185 5.88 8.43 -5.29
N SER A 186 6.14 8.55 -3.99
CA SER A 186 7.48 8.63 -3.39
C SER A 186 8.12 7.24 -3.25
N SER A 187 7.31 6.21 -2.96
CA SER A 187 7.77 4.82 -2.86
C SER A 187 7.60 4.02 -4.16
N CYS A 188 6.83 4.52 -5.13
CA CYS A 188 6.55 3.84 -6.39
C CYS A 188 7.83 3.55 -7.20
N ASN A 189 7.97 2.28 -7.61
CA ASN A 189 9.14 1.78 -8.35
C ASN A 189 8.97 1.81 -9.86
N LYS A 190 7.87 2.40 -10.36
CA LYS A 190 7.63 2.55 -11.80
C LYS A 190 7.66 1.22 -12.58
N ASP A 191 7.18 0.12 -11.97
CA ASP A 191 7.00 -1.19 -12.64
C ASP A 191 5.66 -1.22 -13.41
N TYR A 192 4.66 -0.47 -12.92
CA TYR A 192 3.34 -0.31 -13.52
C TYR A 192 2.46 -1.56 -13.58
N SER A 193 2.90 -2.70 -13.02
CA SER A 193 2.09 -3.92 -12.90
C SER A 193 0.74 -3.74 -12.18
N CYS A 194 0.59 -2.70 -11.33
CA CYS A 194 -0.69 -2.34 -10.72
C CYS A 194 -1.78 -2.00 -11.76
N VAL A 195 -1.38 -1.53 -12.94
CA VAL A 195 -2.27 -1.26 -14.07
C VAL A 195 -2.87 -2.55 -14.63
N ASN A 196 -2.31 -3.72 -14.35
CA ASN A 196 -2.89 -5.00 -14.80
C ASN A 196 -4.17 -5.38 -14.05
N GLY A 197 -4.47 -4.72 -12.91
CA GLY A 197 -5.74 -4.89 -12.21
C GLY A 197 -6.93 -4.46 -13.09
N PHE A 198 -8.02 -5.21 -13.07
CA PHE A 198 -9.24 -4.94 -13.86
C PHE A 198 -10.04 -3.78 -13.25
N CYS A 199 -9.52 -2.56 -13.47
CA CYS A 199 -10.06 -1.33 -12.95
C CYS A 199 -9.85 -0.18 -13.95
N PRO A 200 -10.91 0.58 -14.29
CA PRO A 200 -10.81 1.73 -15.18
C PRO A 200 -10.25 2.97 -14.48
N SER A 201 -10.04 2.96 -13.15
CA SER A 201 -9.60 4.13 -12.37
C SER A 201 -8.16 4.57 -12.62
N PHE A 202 -7.36 3.72 -13.26
CA PHE A 202 -5.94 3.97 -13.49
C PHE A 202 -5.72 4.92 -14.67
N VAL A 203 -4.93 5.95 -14.44
CA VAL A 203 -4.45 6.87 -15.48
C VAL A 203 -2.93 6.88 -15.45
N THR A 204 -2.33 6.64 -16.61
CA THR A 204 -0.91 6.86 -16.81
C THR A 204 -0.69 8.29 -17.27
N VAL A 205 0.20 9.00 -16.60
CA VAL A 205 0.58 10.37 -16.92
C VAL A 205 2.02 10.36 -17.41
N HIS A 206 2.22 10.74 -18.67
CA HIS A 206 3.54 10.92 -19.28
C HIS A 206 3.99 12.38 -19.16
N GLY A 207 5.29 12.62 -19.12
CA GLY A 207 5.87 13.92 -18.75
C GLY A 207 5.75 14.22 -17.26
N ALA A 208 5.30 13.25 -16.46
CA ALA A 208 4.98 13.44 -15.05
C ALA A 208 6.23 13.39 -14.18
N GLN A 209 6.88 14.54 -14.02
CA GLN A 209 7.83 14.77 -12.94
C GLN A 209 7.06 15.26 -11.73
N LEU A 210 7.29 14.64 -10.57
CA LEU A 210 6.71 15.14 -9.32
C LEU A 210 7.16 16.58 -9.16
N LYS A 211 6.20 17.46 -8.83
CA LYS A 211 6.58 18.79 -8.37
C LYS A 211 7.52 18.53 -7.20
N LYS A 212 8.79 18.93 -7.32
CA LYS A 212 9.62 19.05 -6.12
C LYS A 212 8.81 20.00 -5.27
N GLY A 213 8.30 19.54 -4.12
CA GLY A 213 7.72 20.48 -3.18
C GLY A 213 8.78 21.55 -3.02
N GLU A 214 8.46 22.78 -3.43
CA GLU A 214 9.10 23.92 -2.80
C GLU A 214 8.67 23.73 -1.36
N GLY A 215 9.52 23.05 -0.58
CA GLY A 215 9.21 22.77 0.80
C GLY A 215 8.76 24.10 1.39
N ILE A 216 7.69 24.08 2.18
CA ILE A 216 7.23 25.32 2.80
C ILE A 216 8.46 25.90 3.48
N ALA A 217 8.84 27.12 3.11
CA ALA A 217 10.01 27.73 3.71
C ALA A 217 9.70 27.93 5.19
N GLU A 218 10.68 27.66 6.06
CA GLU A 218 10.52 27.97 7.47
C GLU A 218 10.21 29.47 7.59
N PRO A 219 9.06 29.87 8.17
CA PRO A 219 8.74 31.28 8.33
C PRO A 219 9.83 31.99 9.13
N ALA A 220 10.33 33.11 8.62
CA ALA A 220 11.46 33.83 9.22
C ALA A 220 11.11 34.46 10.58
N ASP A 221 9.82 34.62 10.87
CA ASP A 221 9.24 35.23 12.07
C ASP A 221 8.91 34.21 13.17
N TRP A 222 9.31 32.95 13.00
CA TRP A 222 9.04 31.92 13.98
C TRP A 222 9.82 32.12 15.29
N PRO A 223 9.17 31.94 16.46
CA PRO A 223 9.84 32.11 17.74
C PRO A 223 10.90 31.04 17.94
N ALA A 224 11.99 31.38 18.63
CA ALA A 224 13.05 30.43 18.95
C ALA A 224 12.49 29.22 19.71
N LEU A 225 12.92 28.01 19.33
CA LEU A 225 12.49 26.78 20.00
C LEU A 225 13.10 26.71 21.41
N PRO A 226 12.33 26.30 22.43
CA PRO A 226 12.88 26.04 23.76
C PRO A 226 13.94 24.94 23.67
N LYS A 227 15.04 25.07 24.41
CA LYS A 227 16.05 24.01 24.49
C LYS A 227 15.48 22.83 25.30
N PRO A 228 15.40 21.61 24.75
CA PRO A 228 14.96 20.45 25.53
C PRO A 228 16.02 20.06 26.56
N GLN A 229 15.59 19.38 27.61
CA GLN A 229 16.53 18.75 28.55
C GLN A 229 17.12 17.50 27.87
N VAL A 230 18.42 17.54 27.56
CA VAL A 230 19.16 16.41 26.97
C VAL A 230 19.36 15.34 28.06
N PRO A 231 19.01 14.06 27.81
CA PRO A 231 19.24 12.98 28.77
C PRO A 231 20.71 12.81 29.13
N LEU A 232 20.98 12.57 30.40
CA LEU A 232 22.29 12.16 30.88
C LEU A 232 22.54 10.68 30.54
N ILE A 233 23.74 10.36 30.09
CA ILE A 233 24.17 8.99 29.81
C ILE A 233 24.79 8.41 31.09
N ASN A 234 23.94 7.88 31.98
CA ASN A 234 24.36 7.21 33.22
C ASN A 234 24.57 5.69 33.03
N HIS A 235 24.15 5.18 31.87
CA HIS A 235 24.31 3.81 31.39
C HIS A 235 24.35 3.87 29.85
N PRO A 236 24.79 2.80 29.15
CA PRO A 236 24.74 2.77 27.69
C PRO A 236 23.31 2.99 27.16
N TYR A 237 23.05 4.19 26.66
CA TYR A 237 21.74 4.67 26.24
C TYR A 237 21.24 3.85 25.05
N GLY A 238 20.12 3.15 25.22
CA GLY A 238 19.57 2.23 24.23
C GLY A 238 18.52 2.90 23.35
N ILE A 239 18.77 2.93 22.04
CA ILE A 239 17.80 3.44 21.06
C ILE A 239 17.42 2.30 20.12
N ILE A 240 16.13 2.13 19.88
CA ILE A 240 15.61 1.25 18.83
C ILE A 240 14.86 2.09 17.81
N VAL A 241 15.40 2.17 16.59
CA VAL A 241 14.68 2.76 15.46
C VAL A 241 13.98 1.63 14.72
N THR A 242 12.68 1.79 14.47
CA THR A 242 11.86 0.74 13.84
C THR A 242 11.10 1.29 12.66
N GLY A 243 10.83 0.45 11.67
CA GLY A 243 9.93 0.81 10.58
C GLY A 243 9.99 -0.18 9.45
N ILE A 244 9.47 0.22 8.30
CA ILE A 244 9.37 -0.64 7.13
C ILE A 244 10.60 -0.52 6.24
N GLY A 245 11.04 -1.63 5.66
CA GLY A 245 12.17 -1.65 4.73
C GLY A 245 12.03 -0.63 3.58
N GLY A 246 13.05 0.20 3.39
CA GLY A 246 13.10 1.22 2.34
C GLY A 246 12.60 2.63 2.72
N THR A 247 12.22 2.85 3.99
CA THR A 247 11.78 4.16 4.52
C THR A 247 12.91 5.00 5.15
N GLY A 248 14.13 4.46 5.25
CA GLY A 248 15.29 5.21 5.78
C GLY A 248 15.69 4.88 7.22
N ILE A 249 15.22 3.77 7.80
CA ILE A 249 15.56 3.34 9.18
C ILE A 249 17.08 3.24 9.40
N VAL A 250 17.79 2.57 8.49
CA VAL A 250 19.26 2.45 8.51
C VAL A 250 19.95 3.82 8.42
N THR A 251 19.37 4.74 7.64
CA THR A 251 19.90 6.10 7.50
C THR A 251 19.81 6.87 8.81
N ILE A 252 18.71 6.74 9.55
CA ILE A 252 18.60 7.32 10.90
C ILE A 252 19.65 6.72 11.84
N GLY A 253 19.85 5.40 11.79
CA GLY A 253 20.91 4.72 12.56
C GLY A 253 22.29 5.30 12.28
N ALA A 254 22.64 5.48 11.01
CA ALA A 254 23.90 6.06 10.59
C ALA A 254 24.06 7.53 11.04
N ILE A 255 23.01 8.34 10.94
CA ILE A 255 23.04 9.76 11.33
C ILE A 255 23.19 9.92 12.84
N VAL A 256 22.43 9.16 13.63
CA VAL A 256 22.58 9.15 15.10
C VAL A 256 23.97 8.64 15.49
N GLY A 257 24.46 7.61 14.80
CA GLY A 257 25.81 7.08 14.99
C GLY A 257 26.90 8.12 14.76
N MET A 258 26.81 8.83 13.64
CA MET A 258 27.77 9.87 13.28
C MET A 258 27.69 11.09 14.20
N ALA A 259 26.48 11.51 14.59
CA ALA A 259 26.30 12.60 15.55
C ALA A 259 26.93 12.27 16.92
N ALA A 260 26.77 11.03 17.41
CA ALA A 260 27.45 10.58 18.63
C ALA A 260 28.98 10.60 18.47
N HIS A 261 29.48 10.14 17.32
CA HIS A 261 30.91 10.16 17.02
C HIS A 261 31.49 11.59 16.99
N LEU A 262 30.79 12.54 16.39
CA LEU A 262 31.18 13.96 16.34
C LEU A 262 31.29 14.58 17.74
N GLU A 263 30.53 14.08 18.72
CA GLU A 263 30.59 14.50 20.12
C GLU A 263 31.63 13.73 20.95
N GLY A 264 32.42 12.84 20.33
CA GLY A 264 33.42 12.03 21.02
C GLY A 264 32.85 10.91 21.89
N LYS A 265 31.57 10.55 21.70
CA LYS A 265 30.89 9.49 22.45
C LYS A 265 31.17 8.11 21.87
N GLY A 266 31.06 7.09 22.71
CA GLY A 266 31.02 5.69 22.26
C GLY A 266 29.72 5.39 21.53
N VAL A 267 29.80 4.69 20.40
CA VAL A 267 28.61 4.29 19.64
C VAL A 267 28.71 2.90 19.02
N GLY A 268 27.63 2.15 19.08
CA GLY A 268 27.46 0.89 18.37
C GLY A 268 26.12 0.86 17.64
N VAL A 269 26.12 0.43 16.39
CA VAL A 269 24.91 0.31 15.55
C VAL A 269 24.84 -1.09 14.95
N ILE A 270 23.68 -1.73 15.03
CA ILE A 270 23.39 -2.98 14.31
C ILE A 270 22.01 -2.91 13.66
N ASP A 271 22.00 -3.07 12.35
CA ASP A 271 20.79 -3.10 11.54
C ASP A 271 20.32 -4.54 11.34
N MET A 272 19.04 -4.78 11.60
CA MET A 272 18.35 -6.04 11.36
C MET A 272 17.23 -5.79 10.35
N ALA A 273 17.44 -6.23 9.12
CA ALA A 273 16.38 -6.30 8.12
C ALA A 273 15.68 -7.67 8.19
N GLY A 274 14.35 -7.67 8.28
CA GLY A 274 13.58 -8.91 8.11
C GLY A 274 13.75 -9.51 6.70
N LEU A 275 13.48 -10.80 6.55
CA LEU A 275 13.58 -11.55 5.28
C LEU A 275 12.70 -10.98 4.14
N ALA A 276 11.70 -10.15 4.47
CA ALA A 276 10.81 -9.54 3.49
C ALA A 276 11.44 -8.28 2.87
N GLN A 277 11.83 -8.40 1.60
CA GLN A 277 12.54 -7.37 0.82
C GLN A 277 11.79 -6.02 0.70
N LYS A 278 10.45 -5.99 0.86
CA LYS A 278 9.60 -4.77 0.91
C LYS A 278 8.39 -4.99 1.81
N GLY A 279 8.08 -4.00 2.65
CA GLY A 279 6.98 -4.12 3.62
C GLY A 279 7.36 -4.90 4.88
N GLY A 280 8.57 -5.46 4.95
CA GLY A 280 9.09 -6.13 6.13
C GLY A 280 9.52 -5.16 7.22
N ALA A 281 9.45 -5.63 8.46
CA ALA A 281 10.00 -4.93 9.61
C ALA A 281 11.53 -4.81 9.52
N VAL A 282 12.04 -3.60 9.77
CA VAL A 282 13.46 -3.29 9.90
C VAL A 282 13.66 -2.63 11.26
N TYR A 283 14.73 -3.03 11.93
CA TYR A 283 15.15 -2.54 13.24
C TYR A 283 16.58 -2.06 13.16
N SER A 284 16.88 -0.89 13.70
CA SER A 284 18.25 -0.42 13.98
C SER A 284 18.39 -0.31 15.48
N HIS A 285 19.24 -1.15 16.07
CA HIS A 285 19.61 -1.04 17.47
C HIS A 285 20.85 -0.18 17.59
N ILE A 286 20.78 0.85 18.44
CA ILE A 286 21.85 1.82 18.64
C ILE A 286 22.15 1.89 20.14
N ARG A 287 23.43 1.89 20.48
CA ARG A 287 23.93 2.16 21.83
C ARG A 287 24.81 3.40 21.80
N ILE A 288 24.56 4.33 22.71
CA ILE A 288 25.41 5.50 22.92
C ILE A 288 25.93 5.46 24.35
N ALA A 289 27.23 5.62 24.54
CA ALA A 289 27.86 5.68 25.84
C ALA A 289 28.82 6.88 25.91
N ASN A 290 29.25 7.29 27.11
CA ASN A 290 30.21 8.40 27.20
C ASN A 290 31.55 8.02 26.59
N LYS A 291 31.92 6.73 26.67
CA LYS A 291 33.14 6.18 26.08
C LYS A 291 32.86 4.87 25.33
N PRO A 292 33.62 4.54 24.26
CA PRO A 292 33.43 3.31 23.50
C PRO A 292 33.52 2.03 24.34
N GLU A 293 34.40 1.99 25.33
CA GLU A 293 34.69 0.80 26.16
C GLU A 293 33.50 0.39 27.04
N GLU A 294 32.55 1.30 27.26
CA GLU A 294 31.33 1.07 28.04
C GLU A 294 30.27 0.28 27.24
N ILE A 295 30.47 0.07 25.94
CA ILE A 295 29.55 -0.70 25.08
C ILE A 295 30.02 -2.15 24.98
N HIS A 296 29.42 -3.01 25.80
CA HIS A 296 29.70 -4.46 25.78
C HIS A 296 28.79 -5.25 24.82
N ALA A 297 27.61 -4.72 24.49
CA ALA A 297 26.66 -5.34 23.58
C ALA A 297 25.85 -4.28 22.83
N ILE A 298 25.85 -4.36 21.50
CA ILE A 298 25.15 -3.40 20.63
C ILE A 298 23.64 -3.65 20.64
N ARG A 299 23.22 -4.92 20.68
CA ARG A 299 21.79 -5.26 20.68
C ARG A 299 21.13 -4.75 21.95
N VAL A 300 20.04 -4.01 21.81
CA VAL A 300 19.24 -3.56 22.94
C VAL A 300 18.50 -4.75 23.54
N ALA A 301 18.79 -5.06 24.80
CA ALA A 301 18.21 -6.17 25.53
C ALA A 301 16.78 -5.87 26.02
N ALA A 302 16.13 -6.87 26.61
CA ALA A 302 14.82 -6.70 27.23
C ALA A 302 14.85 -5.58 28.28
N ALA A 303 13.81 -4.73 28.30
CA ALA A 303 13.73 -3.52 29.14
C ALA A 303 14.97 -2.60 29.09
N GLY A 304 15.74 -2.65 28.00
CA GLY A 304 17.00 -1.92 27.84
C GLY A 304 16.93 -0.70 26.92
N ALA A 305 15.76 -0.37 26.37
CA ALA A 305 15.55 0.80 25.52
C ALA A 305 15.19 2.02 26.36
N ASP A 306 15.89 3.13 26.12
CA ASP A 306 15.56 4.46 26.64
C ASP A 306 14.68 5.24 25.65
N LEU A 307 14.89 5.03 24.35
CA LEU A 307 14.08 5.58 23.27
C LEU A 307 13.70 4.48 22.26
N VAL A 308 12.43 4.45 21.87
CA VAL A 308 11.96 3.76 20.66
C VAL A 308 11.45 4.82 19.69
N LEU A 309 12.12 4.91 18.53
CA LEU A 309 11.70 5.74 17.41
C LEU A 309 10.94 4.87 16.41
N GLY A 310 9.61 4.89 16.50
CA GLY A 310 8.70 4.11 15.68
C GLY A 310 8.36 4.81 14.37
N GLY A 311 9.10 4.54 13.29
CA GLY A 311 8.76 5.00 11.94
C GLY A 311 7.48 4.37 11.37
N ASP A 312 6.98 3.30 12.00
CA ASP A 312 5.70 2.64 11.73
C ASP A 312 5.12 2.03 13.02
N ILE A 313 3.81 2.21 13.26
CA ILE A 313 3.14 1.74 14.49
C ILE A 313 3.06 0.22 14.62
N VAL A 314 2.98 -0.51 13.50
CA VAL A 314 2.90 -1.98 13.49
C VAL A 314 4.23 -2.56 13.95
N VAL A 315 5.33 -2.06 13.39
CA VAL A 315 6.68 -2.51 13.77
C VAL A 315 6.99 -2.09 15.20
N ALA A 316 6.67 -0.86 15.60
CA ALA A 316 6.88 -0.40 16.97
C ALA A 316 6.06 -1.19 18.01
N GLY A 317 4.87 -1.68 17.62
CA GLY A 317 4.00 -2.50 18.46
C GLY A 317 4.31 -4.01 18.43
N ASN A 318 5.34 -4.45 17.70
CA ASN A 318 5.75 -5.86 17.69
C ASN A 318 6.26 -6.30 19.05
N LYS A 319 5.99 -7.56 19.42
CA LYS A 319 6.43 -8.16 20.70
C LYS A 319 7.94 -8.03 20.95
N SER A 320 8.76 -8.13 19.90
CA SER A 320 10.21 -7.98 20.00
C SER A 320 10.65 -6.57 20.40
N VAL A 321 9.91 -5.54 19.98
CA VAL A 321 10.17 -4.14 20.33
C VAL A 321 9.59 -3.83 21.70
N LEU A 322 8.35 -4.22 21.95
CA LEU A 322 7.69 -4.05 23.26
C LEU A 322 8.47 -4.76 24.38
N GLY A 323 9.13 -5.90 24.11
CA GLY A 323 9.98 -6.57 25.07
C GLY A 323 11.23 -5.76 25.49
N ALA A 324 11.68 -4.82 24.66
CA ALA A 324 12.80 -3.92 24.98
C ALA A 324 12.38 -2.65 25.74
N VAL A 325 11.08 -2.35 25.78
CA VAL A 325 10.52 -1.20 26.50
C VAL A 325 10.63 -1.42 28.00
N LYS A 326 11.25 -0.47 28.70
CA LYS A 326 11.27 -0.37 30.16
C LYS A 326 10.01 0.38 30.63
N PRO A 327 9.11 -0.28 31.37
CA PRO A 327 7.84 0.33 31.77
C PRO A 327 8.02 1.68 32.46
N GLY A 328 7.23 2.68 32.04
CA GLY A 328 7.27 4.05 32.57
C GLY A 328 8.53 4.88 32.28
N ASN A 329 9.56 4.29 31.66
CA ASN A 329 10.86 4.95 31.46
C ASN A 329 11.17 5.22 29.99
N THR A 330 10.90 4.26 29.10
CA THR A 330 11.22 4.39 27.68
C THR A 330 10.33 5.43 27.01
N HIS A 331 10.93 6.36 26.27
CA HIS A 331 10.21 7.24 25.35
C HIS A 331 9.78 6.47 24.11
N MET A 332 8.48 6.50 23.81
CA MET A 332 7.89 5.93 22.60
C MET A 332 7.48 7.10 21.70
N ILE A 333 8.22 7.32 20.61
CA ILE A 333 7.91 8.32 19.59
C ILE A 333 7.45 7.58 18.34
N VAL A 334 6.14 7.55 18.07
CA VAL A 334 5.55 6.62 17.09
C VAL A 334 4.77 7.35 15.99
N ASN A 335 5.13 7.06 14.75
CA ASN A 335 4.45 7.50 13.55
C ASN A 335 3.16 6.69 13.37
N THR A 336 2.02 7.36 13.34
CA THR A 336 0.70 6.72 13.22
C THR A 336 0.26 6.48 11.79
N ALA A 337 1.06 6.89 10.81
CA ALA A 337 0.76 6.65 9.41
C ALA A 337 0.65 5.15 9.14
N GLU A 338 -0.48 4.74 8.57
CA GLU A 338 -0.74 3.34 8.26
C GLU A 338 -0.06 2.96 6.94
N PHE A 339 1.08 2.27 7.03
CA PHE A 339 1.68 1.64 5.87
C PHE A 339 1.25 0.17 5.81
N MET A 340 0.46 -0.14 4.79
CA MET A 340 -0.08 -1.47 4.66
C MET A 340 1.01 -2.49 4.21
N PRO A 341 1.17 -3.63 4.92
CA PRO A 341 2.16 -4.66 4.59
C PRO A 341 1.76 -5.44 3.32
N GLY A 342 2.61 -6.39 2.88
CA GLY A 342 2.34 -7.22 1.71
C GLY A 342 0.99 -7.96 1.75
N ASP A 343 0.50 -8.33 2.94
CA ASP A 343 -0.78 -9.01 3.10
C ASP A 343 -1.98 -8.19 2.63
N PHE A 344 -1.91 -6.85 2.73
CA PHE A 344 -2.94 -5.96 2.20
C PHE A 344 -3.07 -6.04 0.68
N ALA A 345 -1.99 -6.42 -0.03
CA ALA A 345 -2.08 -6.65 -1.46
C ALA A 345 -3.00 -7.84 -1.80
N ARG A 346 -3.13 -8.81 -0.88
CA ARG A 346 -3.97 -10.00 -1.03
C ARG A 346 -5.34 -9.88 -0.36
N ASN A 347 -5.44 -9.08 0.70
CA ASN A 347 -6.68 -8.84 1.43
C ASN A 347 -7.08 -7.37 1.34
N ALA A 348 -8.13 -7.08 0.56
CA ALA A 348 -8.54 -5.72 0.29
C ALA A 348 -9.07 -4.97 1.53
N ASP A 349 -9.61 -5.72 2.48
CA ASP A 349 -10.22 -5.26 3.72
C ASP A 349 -9.24 -5.24 4.90
N PHE A 350 -8.00 -5.68 4.68
CA PHE A 350 -6.96 -5.68 5.71
C PHE A 350 -6.84 -4.30 6.35
N SER A 351 -7.03 -4.24 7.66
CA SER A 351 -6.89 -3.04 8.47
C SER A 351 -5.86 -3.31 9.55
N LEU A 352 -5.14 -2.26 9.93
CA LEU A 352 -4.18 -2.36 11.02
C LEU A 352 -4.92 -2.16 12.35
N PRO A 353 -4.58 -2.92 13.40
CA PRO A 353 -5.17 -2.74 14.72
C PRO A 353 -4.54 -1.52 15.43
N THR A 354 -4.47 -0.37 14.76
CA THR A 354 -3.77 0.86 15.16
C THR A 354 -4.13 1.29 16.58
N GLU A 355 -5.42 1.34 16.92
CA GLU A 355 -5.85 1.72 18.27
C GLU A 355 -5.52 0.68 19.34
N LYS A 356 -5.53 -0.61 19.01
CA LYS A 356 -5.07 -1.67 19.93
C LYS A 356 -3.56 -1.54 20.17
N LEU A 357 -2.77 -1.24 19.13
CA LEU A 357 -1.33 -1.02 19.24
C LEU A 357 -1.03 0.24 20.05
N ARG A 358 -1.76 1.35 19.81
CA ARG A 358 -1.69 2.58 20.60
C ARG A 358 -1.91 2.29 22.09
N ARG A 359 -2.99 1.57 22.42
CA ARG A 359 -3.30 1.16 23.80
C ARG A 359 -2.21 0.27 24.40
N ALA A 360 -1.67 -0.69 23.64
CA ALA A 360 -0.60 -1.55 24.12
C ALA A 360 0.69 -0.78 24.42
N ILE A 361 1.08 0.13 23.53
CA ILE A 361 2.26 1.00 23.69
C ILE A 361 2.06 1.91 24.91
N THR A 362 0.92 2.60 24.99
CA THR A 362 0.60 3.50 26.11
C THR A 362 0.50 2.77 27.45
N GLY A 363 -0.07 1.56 27.46
CA GLY A 363 -0.17 0.74 28.67
C GLY A 363 1.19 0.31 29.21
N LEU A 364 2.19 0.15 28.34
CA LEU A 364 3.53 -0.28 28.73
C LEU A 364 4.46 0.89 29.07
N ALA A 365 4.58 1.87 28.18
CA ALA A 365 5.48 3.02 28.36
C ALA A 365 4.90 4.12 29.26
N GLY A 366 3.57 4.16 29.43
CA GLY A 366 2.87 5.24 30.11
C GLY A 366 2.47 6.37 29.16
N ARG A 367 1.43 7.13 29.54
CA ARG A 367 0.85 8.20 28.71
C ARG A 367 1.82 9.35 28.45
N GLU A 368 2.60 9.73 29.45
CA GLU A 368 3.55 10.86 29.36
C GLU A 368 4.77 10.55 28.48
N ARG A 369 5.13 9.27 28.32
CA ARG A 369 6.25 8.84 27.49
C ARG A 369 5.81 8.33 26.12
N SER A 370 4.50 8.31 25.82
CA SER A 370 3.96 7.81 24.56
C SER A 370 3.45 8.94 23.69
N HIS A 371 4.23 9.29 22.67
CA HIS A 371 3.89 10.34 21.72
C HIS A 371 3.55 9.72 20.35
N PHE A 372 2.42 10.13 19.80
CA PHE A 372 1.88 9.63 18.55
C PHE A 372 1.66 10.79 17.59
N ILE A 373 2.20 10.71 16.38
CA ILE A 373 2.10 11.77 15.38
C ILE A 373 2.00 11.18 13.98
N ASP A 374 1.20 11.78 13.11
CA ASP A 374 1.20 11.43 11.68
C ASP A 374 2.33 12.19 10.96
N ALA A 375 3.56 11.75 11.22
CA ALA A 375 4.75 12.37 10.64
C ALA A 375 4.81 12.22 9.12
N THR A 376 4.16 11.20 8.56
CA THR A 376 4.14 10.98 7.10
C THR A 376 3.29 12.01 6.39
N ARG A 377 2.09 12.32 6.91
CA ARG A 377 1.26 13.40 6.39
C ARG A 377 1.97 14.75 6.48
N LEU A 378 2.54 15.07 7.66
CA LEU A 378 3.24 16.33 7.89
C LEU A 378 4.46 16.49 6.98
N ALA A 379 5.34 15.48 6.90
CA ALA A 379 6.50 15.52 6.02
C ALA A 379 6.11 15.61 4.54
N THR A 380 5.05 14.92 4.11
CA THR A 380 4.58 15.01 2.72
C THR A 380 4.05 16.40 2.40
N ALA A 381 3.29 17.01 3.31
CA ALA A 381 2.74 18.35 3.10
C ALA A 381 3.82 19.44 3.15
N LEU A 382 4.75 19.37 4.12
CA LEU A 382 5.79 20.38 4.33
C LEU A 382 6.95 20.27 3.34
N LEU A 383 7.34 19.05 2.94
CA LEU A 383 8.56 18.79 2.17
C LEU A 383 8.27 18.23 0.76
N GLY A 384 7.00 17.95 0.44
CA GLY A 384 6.59 17.31 -0.81
C GLY A 384 6.97 15.82 -0.92
N ASN A 385 7.45 15.19 0.14
CA ASN A 385 7.94 13.80 0.11
C ASN A 385 7.81 13.10 1.47
N SER A 386 7.21 11.91 1.46
CA SER A 386 7.03 11.06 2.65
C SER A 386 8.34 10.49 3.23
N ILE A 387 9.44 10.46 2.46
CA ILE A 387 10.74 9.96 2.92
C ILE A 387 11.29 10.80 4.09
N GLY A 388 10.94 12.09 4.16
CA GLY A 388 11.35 12.96 5.27
C GLY A 388 10.73 12.60 6.62
N ALA A 389 9.73 11.70 6.66
CA ALA A 389 9.01 11.37 7.88
C ALA A 389 9.90 10.85 9.01
N ASN A 390 10.87 9.97 8.70
CA ASN A 390 11.75 9.43 9.74
C ASN A 390 12.74 10.47 10.29
N MET A 391 13.16 11.42 9.45
CA MET A 391 14.01 12.53 9.89
C MET A 391 13.21 13.55 10.72
N PHE A 392 11.96 13.80 10.32
CA PHE A 392 11.00 14.56 11.12
C PHE A 392 10.76 13.90 12.48
N MET A 393 10.58 12.59 12.52
CA MET A 393 10.46 11.84 13.78
C MET A 393 11.70 11.98 14.67
N LEU A 394 12.91 11.98 14.10
CA LEU A 394 14.15 12.21 14.85
C LEU A 394 14.16 13.60 15.52
N GLY A 395 13.75 14.64 14.79
CA GLY A 395 13.61 15.99 15.34
C GLY A 395 12.55 16.09 16.44
N TYR A 396 11.40 15.44 16.23
CA TYR A 396 10.34 15.36 17.22
C TYR A 396 10.81 14.65 18.50
N ALA A 397 11.57 13.56 18.36
CA ALA A 397 12.18 12.84 19.47
C ALA A 397 13.21 13.69 20.23
N TYR A 398 14.09 14.41 19.51
CA TYR A 398 15.06 15.33 20.11
C TYR A 398 14.34 16.37 21.00
N GLN A 399 13.30 17.01 20.47
CA GLN A 399 12.61 18.08 21.18
C GLN A 399 11.78 17.61 22.38
N ASN A 400 11.37 16.33 22.39
CA ASN A 400 10.75 15.68 23.56
C ASN A 400 11.79 15.12 24.55
N GLY A 401 13.09 15.44 24.39
CA GLY A 401 14.16 14.99 25.29
C GLY A 401 14.49 13.50 25.15
N GLY A 402 14.26 12.89 23.99
CA GLY A 402 14.52 11.45 23.77
C GLY A 402 15.92 11.11 23.27
N LEU A 403 16.77 12.10 22.98
CA LEU A 403 18.10 11.87 22.38
C LEU A 403 19.21 12.51 23.23
N PRO A 404 20.24 11.75 23.62
CA PRO A 404 21.37 12.26 24.39
C PRO A 404 22.44 12.86 23.46
N LEU A 405 22.03 13.74 22.55
CA LEU A 405 22.88 14.37 21.52
C LEU A 405 22.49 15.84 21.35
N SER A 406 23.40 16.65 20.84
CA SER A 406 23.15 18.04 20.43
C SER A 406 22.48 18.12 19.05
N PRO A 407 21.67 19.15 18.80
CA PRO A 407 21.04 19.34 17.51
C PRO A 407 22.08 19.74 16.45
N GLU A 408 23.14 20.44 16.83
CA GLU A 408 24.24 20.81 15.94
C GLU A 408 24.98 19.57 15.40
N ALA A 409 25.27 18.58 16.25
CA ALA A 409 25.90 17.34 15.81
C ALA A 409 24.99 16.51 14.88
N ILE A 410 23.67 16.53 15.12
CA ILE A 410 22.69 15.85 14.25
C ILE A 410 22.63 16.55 12.88
N GLU A 411 22.55 17.88 12.84
CA GLU A 411 22.55 18.63 11.57
C GLU A 411 23.86 18.42 10.79
N GLN A 412 25.01 18.46 11.46
CA GLN A 412 26.31 18.18 10.84
C GLN A 412 26.39 16.73 10.31
N ALA A 413 25.87 15.75 11.05
CA ALA A 413 25.80 14.36 10.58
C ALA A 413 24.91 14.21 9.33
N ILE A 414 23.83 14.98 9.22
CA ILE A 414 22.99 15.04 8.01
C ILE A 414 23.79 15.62 6.83
N GLU A 415 24.55 16.70 7.04
CA GLU A 415 25.41 17.30 6.01
C GLU A 415 26.47 16.31 5.50
N MET A 416 27.14 15.61 6.42
CA MET A 416 28.15 14.61 6.07
C MET A 416 27.57 13.39 5.33
N ASN A 417 26.29 13.06 5.57
CA ASN A 417 25.62 12.00 4.82
C ASN A 417 25.44 12.36 3.34
N GLY A 418 25.31 13.64 3.00
CA GLY A 418 25.30 14.17 1.63
C GLY A 418 24.00 13.93 0.84
N GLU A 419 23.08 13.08 1.32
CA GLU A 419 21.82 12.80 0.61
C GLU A 419 20.73 13.81 1.01
N ALA A 420 20.25 14.59 0.03
CA ALA A 420 19.12 15.51 0.18
C ALA A 420 19.22 16.41 1.44
N VAL A 421 20.43 16.92 1.72
CA VAL A 421 20.80 17.62 2.96
C VAL A 421 19.77 18.67 3.38
N ALA A 422 19.45 19.63 2.50
CA ALA A 422 18.50 20.70 2.81
C ALA A 422 17.12 20.19 3.24
N MET A 423 16.61 19.15 2.57
CA MET A 423 15.32 18.52 2.92
C MET A 423 15.38 17.82 4.27
N ASN A 424 16.47 17.09 4.56
CA ASN A 424 16.61 16.36 5.82
C ASN A 424 16.81 17.31 7.01
N VAL A 425 17.59 18.39 6.85
CA VAL A 425 17.71 19.44 7.87
C VAL A 425 16.36 20.10 8.12
N ALA A 426 15.63 20.48 7.07
CA ALA A 426 14.29 21.04 7.22
C ALA A 426 13.33 20.05 7.91
N ALA A 427 13.36 18.77 7.54
CA ALA A 427 12.55 17.73 8.18
C ALA A 427 12.83 17.64 9.68
N PHE A 428 14.11 17.60 10.07
CA PHE A 428 14.53 17.57 11.47
C PHE A 428 13.99 18.80 12.23
N ARG A 429 14.15 20.01 11.67
CA ARG A 429 13.66 21.25 12.29
C ARG A 429 12.13 21.31 12.40
N TYR A 430 11.40 20.89 11.37
CA TYR A 430 9.95 20.78 11.44
C TYR A 430 9.48 19.77 12.48
N GLY A 431 10.18 18.65 12.61
CA GLY A 431 9.95 17.67 13.66
C GLY A 431 10.08 18.27 15.05
N ARG A 432 11.14 19.06 15.28
CA ARG A 432 11.31 19.79 16.53
C ARG A 432 10.16 20.77 16.77
N ARG A 433 9.77 21.57 15.78
CA ARG A 433 8.65 22.52 15.92
C ARG A 433 7.34 21.81 16.25
N ALA A 434 7.03 20.68 15.61
CA ALA A 434 5.82 19.91 15.90
C ALA A 434 5.67 19.47 17.37
N ALA A 435 6.79 19.28 18.08
CA ALA A 435 6.76 18.91 19.49
C ALA A 435 6.38 20.09 20.40
N VAL A 436 6.57 21.33 19.95
CA VAL A 436 6.33 22.57 20.73
C VAL A 436 5.03 23.24 20.31
N ASP A 437 4.81 23.37 18.99
CA ASP A 437 3.67 24.07 18.41
C ASP A 437 3.10 23.29 17.22
N PRO A 438 2.28 22.26 17.49
CA PRO A 438 1.64 21.49 16.43
C PRO A 438 0.61 22.32 15.65
N GLN A 439 -0.03 23.31 16.27
CA GLN A 439 -1.06 24.12 15.62
C GLN A 439 -0.47 25.06 14.56
N ALA A 440 0.68 25.67 14.82
CA ALA A 440 1.38 26.48 13.81
C ALA A 440 1.76 25.65 12.58
N LEU A 441 2.17 24.39 12.76
CA LEU A 441 2.45 23.49 11.65
C LEU A 441 1.19 23.14 10.85
N GLU A 442 0.08 22.84 11.52
CA GLU A 442 -1.20 22.60 10.85
C GLU A 442 -1.65 23.83 10.06
N GLY A 443 -1.44 25.04 10.59
CA GLY A 443 -1.74 26.30 9.90
C GLY A 443 -0.93 26.50 8.62
N LEU A 444 0.33 26.03 8.56
CA LEU A 444 1.15 26.10 7.35
C LEU A 444 0.70 25.15 6.25
N ILE A 445 0.10 24.01 6.60
CA ILE A 445 -0.30 22.98 5.64
C ILE A 445 -1.81 22.98 5.36
N ALA A 446 -2.57 23.91 5.96
CA ALA A 446 -3.99 24.06 5.71
C ALA A 446 -4.21 24.27 4.19
N PRO A 447 -5.02 23.42 3.53
CA PRO A 447 -5.19 23.50 2.09
C PRO A 447 -5.81 24.84 1.69
N ARG A 448 -5.38 25.40 0.56
CA ARG A 448 -6.12 26.50 -0.07
C ARG A 448 -7.50 25.94 -0.48
N PRO A 449 -8.61 26.67 -0.25
CA PRO A 449 -9.97 26.17 -0.56
C PRO A 449 -10.15 25.69 -2.01
N ALA A 450 -9.40 26.25 -2.96
CA ALA A 450 -9.44 25.86 -4.37
C ALA A 450 -8.78 24.51 -4.69
N GLU A 451 -8.05 23.90 -3.75
CA GLU A 451 -7.31 22.65 -3.92
C GLU A 451 -7.88 21.48 -3.10
N GLU A 452 -8.97 21.70 -2.35
CA GLU A 452 -9.55 20.70 -1.46
C GLU A 452 -10.23 19.58 -2.26
N ASN A 453 -9.75 18.34 -2.10
CA ASN A 453 -10.42 17.19 -2.67
C ASN A 453 -11.64 16.84 -1.82
N ASP A 454 -12.83 17.29 -2.23
CA ASP A 454 -14.09 17.07 -1.49
C ASP A 454 -14.34 15.59 -1.14
N SER A 455 -13.80 14.64 -1.91
CA SER A 455 -13.90 13.22 -1.58
C SER A 455 -13.20 12.82 -0.28
N LEU A 456 -12.18 13.57 0.16
CA LEU A 456 -11.45 13.32 1.40
C LEU A 456 -12.13 13.94 2.62
N ARG A 457 -13.04 14.89 2.41
CA ARG A 457 -13.82 15.53 3.46
C ARG A 457 -14.92 14.58 3.92
N LEU A 458 -14.78 14.00 5.10
CA LEU A 458 -15.81 13.12 5.68
C LEU A 458 -16.98 13.95 6.22
N SER A 459 -18.19 13.46 5.98
CA SER A 459 -19.41 14.05 6.52
C SER A 459 -19.42 13.92 8.04
N GLN A 460 -19.81 14.98 8.73
CA GLN A 460 -19.79 15.07 10.19
C GLN A 460 -21.15 14.72 10.81
N SER A 461 -22.20 14.64 10.01
CA SER A 461 -23.56 14.28 10.45
C SER A 461 -24.27 13.36 9.46
N PHE A 462 -25.34 12.71 9.94
CA PHE A 462 -26.23 11.91 9.11
C PHE A 462 -26.91 12.74 8.02
N ASP A 463 -27.38 13.95 8.36
CA ASP A 463 -28.03 14.84 7.39
C ASP A 463 -27.07 15.28 6.29
N GLU A 464 -25.82 15.59 6.63
CA GLU A 464 -24.79 15.90 5.65
C GLU A 464 -24.50 14.68 4.76
N THR A 465 -24.38 13.49 5.36
CA THR A 465 -24.19 12.21 4.65
C THR A 465 -25.30 12.01 3.60
N VAL A 466 -26.56 12.24 3.97
CA VAL A 466 -27.71 12.10 3.07
C VAL A 466 -27.73 13.19 2.00
N SER A 467 -27.52 14.45 2.38
CA SER A 467 -27.53 15.60 1.47
C SER A 467 -26.51 15.45 0.34
N ARG A 468 -25.25 15.13 0.68
CA ARG A 468 -24.19 14.93 -0.31
C ARG A 468 -24.49 13.78 -1.30
N ARG A 469 -25.15 12.73 -0.83
CA ARG A 469 -25.58 11.59 -1.68
C ARG A 469 -26.75 11.97 -2.58
N VAL A 470 -27.67 12.81 -2.13
CA VAL A 470 -28.76 13.37 -2.95
C VAL A 470 -28.18 14.23 -4.08
N ASP A 471 -27.22 15.10 -3.77
CA ASP A 471 -26.55 15.94 -4.78
C ASP A 471 -25.80 15.08 -5.79
N PHE A 472 -25.04 14.10 -5.31
CA PHE A 472 -24.33 13.16 -6.18
C PHE A 472 -25.29 12.38 -7.09
N LEU A 473 -26.39 11.83 -6.56
CA LEU A 473 -27.37 11.07 -7.36
C LEU A 473 -28.14 11.97 -8.34
N THR A 474 -28.29 13.25 -8.03
CA THR A 474 -28.87 14.24 -8.94
C THR A 474 -27.95 14.48 -10.13
N ALA A 475 -26.65 14.66 -9.88
CA ALA A 475 -25.64 14.76 -10.93
C ALA A 475 -25.51 13.45 -11.73
N TYR A 476 -25.54 12.30 -11.05
CA TYR A 476 -25.48 10.96 -11.63
C TYR A 476 -26.60 10.70 -12.64
N GLN A 477 -27.87 10.95 -12.26
CA GLN A 477 -29.02 10.68 -13.13
C GLN A 477 -29.99 11.86 -13.19
N SER A 478 -30.71 12.15 -12.10
CA SER A 478 -31.71 13.23 -12.02
C SER A 478 -32.19 13.45 -10.58
N ALA A 479 -32.80 14.60 -10.31
CA ALA A 479 -33.42 14.89 -9.01
C ALA A 479 -34.53 13.88 -8.63
N ARG A 480 -35.25 13.32 -9.61
CA ARG A 480 -36.23 12.24 -9.36
C ARG A 480 -35.56 10.98 -8.82
N TYR A 481 -34.40 10.62 -9.35
CA TYR A 481 -33.64 9.46 -8.91
C TYR A 481 -33.08 9.65 -7.49
N ALA A 482 -32.57 10.85 -7.20
CA ALA A 482 -32.09 11.21 -5.86
C ALA A 482 -33.23 11.23 -4.81
N ARG A 483 -34.43 11.72 -5.17
CA ARG A 483 -35.61 11.65 -4.29
C ARG A 483 -36.01 10.22 -3.95
N ARG A 484 -35.90 9.28 -4.89
CA ARG A 484 -36.14 7.85 -4.61
C ARG A 484 -35.17 7.32 -3.56
N TYR A 485 -33.88 7.67 -3.65
CA TYR A 485 -32.90 7.31 -2.63
C TYR A 485 -33.29 7.89 -1.26
N LYS A 486 -33.56 9.21 -1.20
CA LYS A 486 -33.92 9.87 0.06
C LYS A 486 -35.16 9.25 0.69
N ALA A 487 -36.21 8.96 -0.10
CA ALA A 487 -37.44 8.34 0.39
C ALA A 487 -37.19 6.97 1.04
N TRP A 488 -36.25 6.17 0.52
CA TRP A 488 -35.88 4.90 1.15
C TRP A 488 -35.11 5.10 2.46
N VAL A 489 -34.17 6.05 2.49
CA VAL A 489 -33.42 6.37 3.72
C VAL A 489 -34.37 6.87 4.81
N ASP A 490 -35.25 7.81 4.47
CA ASP A 490 -36.25 8.35 5.40
C ASP A 490 -37.19 7.23 5.91
N LYS A 491 -37.62 6.32 5.02
CA LYS A 491 -38.46 5.17 5.38
C LYS A 491 -37.76 4.23 6.37
N VAL A 492 -36.48 3.92 6.15
CA VAL A 492 -35.71 3.06 7.07
C VAL A 492 -35.46 3.78 8.40
N ALA A 493 -35.08 5.05 8.38
CA ALA A 493 -34.85 5.84 9.60
C ALA A 493 -36.12 5.92 10.47
N ALA A 494 -37.30 6.10 9.86
CA ALA A 494 -38.56 6.08 10.58
C ALA A 494 -38.87 4.70 11.20
N ALA A 495 -38.61 3.61 10.47
CA ALA A 495 -38.80 2.26 10.99
C ALA A 495 -37.81 1.91 12.12
N GLU A 496 -36.55 2.32 11.98
CA GLU A 496 -35.51 2.17 13.01
C GLU A 496 -35.88 2.94 14.27
N ALA A 497 -36.26 4.22 14.16
CA ALA A 497 -36.66 5.03 15.30
C ALA A 497 -37.87 4.45 16.06
N ALA A 498 -38.82 3.84 15.34
CA ALA A 498 -40.01 3.22 15.93
C ALA A 498 -39.73 1.89 16.63
N LYS A 499 -38.77 1.09 16.15
CA LYS A 499 -38.55 -0.30 16.59
C LYS A 499 -37.26 -0.52 17.38
N ALA A 500 -36.28 0.37 17.26
CA ALA A 500 -35.02 0.38 17.98
C ALA A 500 -34.63 1.82 18.41
N PRO A 501 -35.38 2.44 19.35
CA PRO A 501 -35.14 3.81 19.76
C PRO A 501 -33.70 4.03 20.25
N GLY A 502 -33.09 5.15 19.83
CA GLY A 502 -31.72 5.52 20.21
C GLY A 502 -30.61 4.88 19.36
N GLN A 503 -30.95 4.06 18.37
CA GLN A 503 -30.00 3.47 17.43
C GLN A 503 -30.10 4.10 16.04
N THR A 504 -28.97 4.28 15.34
CA THR A 504 -28.89 4.94 14.02
C THR A 504 -28.08 4.15 12.98
N ALA A 505 -27.47 3.04 13.39
CA ALA A 505 -26.52 2.31 12.54
C ALA A 505 -27.19 1.66 11.33
N LEU A 506 -28.48 1.31 11.40
CA LEU A 506 -29.20 0.74 10.26
C LEU A 506 -29.47 1.81 9.19
N SER A 507 -30.00 2.97 9.57
CA SER A 507 -30.23 4.08 8.63
C SER A 507 -28.92 4.62 8.06
N GLU A 508 -27.86 4.72 8.85
CA GLU A 508 -26.51 5.07 8.37
C GLU A 508 -25.97 4.05 7.36
N ALA A 509 -26.09 2.75 7.63
CA ALA A 509 -25.70 1.70 6.70
C ALA A 509 -26.51 1.80 5.39
N VAL A 510 -27.82 1.99 5.47
CA VAL A 510 -28.68 2.14 4.29
C VAL A 510 -28.31 3.39 3.49
N ALA A 511 -28.09 4.53 4.14
CA ALA A 511 -27.64 5.75 3.47
C ALA A 511 -26.36 5.51 2.66
N ARG A 512 -25.37 4.81 3.23
CA ARG A 512 -24.10 4.49 2.55
C ARG A 512 -24.29 3.48 1.41
N TYR A 513 -24.98 2.38 1.66
CA TYR A 513 -24.95 1.22 0.78
C TYR A 513 -26.07 1.18 -0.25
N LEU A 514 -27.23 1.78 0.03
CA LEU A 514 -28.21 2.03 -1.03
C LEU A 514 -27.64 3.00 -2.06
N PHE A 515 -26.97 4.07 -1.61
CA PHE A 515 -26.26 4.99 -2.51
C PHE A 515 -25.24 4.25 -3.37
N LYS A 516 -24.37 3.42 -2.78
CA LYS A 516 -23.36 2.63 -3.51
C LYS A 516 -23.99 1.77 -4.61
N LEU A 517 -25.12 1.11 -4.32
CA LEU A 517 -25.81 0.28 -5.30
C LEU A 517 -26.53 1.11 -6.38
N MET A 518 -27.09 2.27 -6.01
CA MET A 518 -27.80 3.14 -6.95
C MET A 518 -26.86 3.96 -7.85
N ALA A 519 -25.65 4.27 -7.38
CA ALA A 519 -24.58 4.97 -8.09
C ALA A 519 -23.52 3.99 -8.62
N TYR A 520 -23.97 2.91 -9.26
CA TYR A 520 -23.06 1.96 -9.88
C TYR A 520 -22.27 2.63 -11.02
N LYS A 521 -21.00 2.28 -11.15
CA LYS A 521 -20.07 2.94 -12.06
C LYS A 521 -20.14 2.30 -13.44
N ASP A 522 -21.11 2.76 -14.21
CA ASP A 522 -21.24 2.45 -15.63
C ASP A 522 -20.42 3.38 -16.51
N GLU A 523 -20.48 3.15 -17.81
CA GLU A 523 -19.70 3.86 -18.81
C GLU A 523 -19.98 5.37 -18.76
N TYR A 524 -21.24 5.76 -18.55
CA TYR A 524 -21.64 7.17 -18.43
C TYR A 524 -21.10 7.80 -17.14
N GLU A 525 -21.14 7.07 -16.02
CA GLU A 525 -20.67 7.58 -14.74
C GLU A 525 -19.13 7.64 -14.68
N VAL A 526 -18.44 6.61 -15.15
CA VAL A 526 -16.98 6.63 -15.27
C VAL A 526 -16.53 7.80 -16.14
N ALA A 527 -17.22 8.03 -17.26
CA ALA A 527 -16.98 9.19 -18.11
C ALA A 527 -17.18 10.51 -17.34
N ARG A 528 -18.32 10.67 -16.65
CA ARG A 528 -18.61 11.86 -15.83
C ARG A 528 -17.51 12.11 -14.81
N LEU A 529 -17.10 11.10 -14.06
CA LEU A 529 -16.07 11.18 -13.00
C LEU A 529 -14.66 11.48 -13.52
N TYR A 530 -14.38 11.22 -14.80
CA TYR A 530 -13.14 11.64 -15.44
C TYR A 530 -13.18 13.06 -16.00
N THR A 531 -14.38 13.52 -16.36
CA THR A 531 -14.59 14.84 -16.97
C THR A 531 -14.95 15.93 -15.97
N ASP A 532 -15.38 15.53 -14.77
CA ASP A 532 -15.56 16.45 -13.66
C ASP A 532 -14.21 17.14 -13.41
N THR A 533 -14.18 18.45 -13.56
CA THR A 533 -12.94 19.25 -13.77
C THR A 533 -11.93 19.08 -12.63
N SER A 534 -12.40 18.66 -11.47
CA SER A 534 -11.60 18.46 -10.28
C SER A 534 -10.48 17.40 -10.45
N PHE A 535 -10.68 16.28 -11.17
CA PHE A 535 -9.65 15.23 -11.24
C PHE A 535 -8.42 15.67 -12.05
N VAL A 536 -8.63 16.17 -13.27
CA VAL A 536 -7.53 16.56 -14.17
C VAL A 536 -6.72 17.70 -13.54
N GLU A 537 -7.38 18.67 -12.91
CA GLU A 537 -6.68 19.77 -12.23
C GLU A 537 -5.91 19.29 -11.00
N ARG A 538 -6.45 18.37 -10.19
CA ARG A 538 -5.68 17.74 -9.10
C ARG A 538 -4.44 16.98 -9.59
N VAL A 539 -4.55 16.29 -10.71
CA VAL A 539 -3.39 15.58 -11.29
C VAL A 539 -2.34 16.58 -11.78
N LYS A 540 -2.77 17.67 -12.42
CA LYS A 540 -1.86 18.74 -12.86
C LYS A 540 -1.18 19.44 -11.67
N SER A 541 -1.86 19.66 -10.55
CA SER A 541 -1.27 20.30 -9.36
C SER A 541 -0.21 19.42 -8.67
N THR A 542 -0.29 18.09 -8.84
CA THR A 542 0.66 17.12 -8.27
C THR A 542 2.01 17.09 -9.00
N PHE A 543 2.03 17.42 -10.30
CA PHE A 543 3.21 17.32 -11.14
C PHE A 543 3.79 18.70 -11.48
N ALA A 544 5.09 18.77 -11.76
CA ALA A 544 5.74 19.99 -12.19
C ALA A 544 5.11 20.52 -13.49
N ALA A 545 5.17 21.84 -13.70
CA ALA A 545 4.64 22.47 -14.90
C ALA A 545 5.25 21.84 -16.17
N GLY A 546 4.41 21.44 -17.11
CA GLY A 546 4.84 20.78 -18.34
C GLY A 546 3.67 20.22 -19.15
N SER A 547 3.96 19.74 -20.35
CA SER A 547 2.98 19.09 -21.23
C SER A 547 2.67 17.67 -20.74
N LEU A 548 1.71 17.55 -19.82
CA LEU A 548 1.24 16.25 -19.34
C LEU A 548 0.39 15.55 -20.41
N ARG A 549 0.71 14.28 -20.70
CA ARG A 549 -0.08 13.44 -21.61
C ARG A 549 -0.74 12.31 -20.82
N PHE A 550 -2.07 12.25 -20.87
CA PHE A 550 -2.86 11.24 -20.19
C PHE A 550 -3.11 10.02 -21.06
N GLU A 551 -2.99 8.84 -20.46
CA GLU A 551 -3.29 7.54 -21.06
C GLU A 551 -4.21 6.75 -20.12
N PHE A 552 -5.33 6.27 -20.65
CA PHE A 552 -6.40 5.60 -19.92
C PHE A 552 -6.37 4.10 -20.18
N HIS A 553 -6.70 3.31 -19.16
CA HIS A 553 -6.65 1.85 -19.20
C HIS A 553 -8.04 1.25 -19.04
N LEU A 554 -8.69 0.91 -20.16
CA LEU A 554 -10.10 0.51 -20.19
C LEU A 554 -10.27 -0.84 -20.88
N ALA A 555 -11.31 -1.59 -20.51
CA ALA A 555 -11.75 -2.79 -21.21
C ALA A 555 -13.21 -2.59 -21.68
N PRO A 556 -13.44 -1.91 -22.83
CA PRO A 556 -14.79 -1.66 -23.31
C PRO A 556 -15.52 -2.99 -23.58
N PRO A 557 -16.74 -3.22 -23.06
CA PRO A 557 -17.41 -4.52 -23.10
C PRO A 557 -17.54 -5.16 -24.49
N ILE A 558 -17.70 -4.34 -25.53
CA ILE A 558 -17.91 -4.80 -26.92
C ILE A 558 -16.58 -5.04 -27.66
N LEU A 559 -15.48 -4.42 -27.22
CA LEU A 559 -14.20 -4.38 -27.95
C LEU A 559 -13.06 -5.13 -27.25
N ALA A 560 -13.28 -5.59 -26.02
CA ALA A 560 -12.24 -6.24 -25.22
C ALA A 560 -12.03 -7.70 -25.66
N LYS A 561 -10.82 -7.99 -26.15
CA LYS A 561 -10.36 -9.37 -26.38
C LYS A 561 -10.22 -10.09 -25.03
N ARG A 562 -10.50 -11.38 -24.99
CA ARG A 562 -10.31 -12.21 -23.78
C ARG A 562 -8.89 -12.78 -23.73
N ASP A 563 -8.37 -12.93 -22.52
CA ASP A 563 -7.13 -13.66 -22.27
C ASP A 563 -7.33 -15.16 -22.54
N PRO A 564 -6.42 -15.81 -23.28
CA PRO A 564 -6.58 -17.22 -23.64
C PRO A 564 -6.36 -18.18 -22.46
N ILE A 565 -5.65 -17.77 -21.40
CA ILE A 565 -5.38 -18.59 -20.22
C ILE A 565 -6.46 -18.37 -19.16
N THR A 566 -6.79 -17.11 -18.86
CA THR A 566 -7.73 -16.79 -17.78
C THR A 566 -9.17 -16.61 -18.23
N GLY A 567 -9.41 -16.40 -19.53
CA GLY A 567 -10.72 -16.08 -20.08
C GLY A 567 -11.21 -14.66 -19.75
N GLU A 568 -10.46 -13.88 -18.97
CA GLU A 568 -10.83 -12.53 -18.53
C GLU A 568 -10.65 -11.50 -19.66
N PRO A 569 -11.48 -10.43 -19.75
CA PRO A 569 -11.27 -9.37 -20.73
C PRO A 569 -9.96 -8.61 -20.48
N LYS A 570 -9.18 -8.36 -21.55
CA LYS A 570 -7.94 -7.58 -21.48
C LYS A 570 -8.21 -6.08 -21.58
N LYS A 571 -7.57 -5.31 -20.70
CA LYS A 571 -7.53 -3.85 -20.81
C LYS A 571 -6.69 -3.42 -22.00
N ARG A 572 -7.08 -2.30 -22.59
CA ARG A 572 -6.41 -1.61 -23.68
C ARG A 572 -6.08 -0.19 -23.25
N THR A 573 -5.03 0.34 -23.85
CA THR A 573 -4.59 1.71 -23.63
C THR A 573 -5.27 2.65 -24.62
N PHE A 574 -5.72 3.79 -24.11
CA PHE A 574 -6.36 4.85 -24.89
C PHE A 574 -5.65 6.16 -24.62
N GLY A 575 -5.33 6.89 -25.70
CA GLY A 575 -4.62 8.16 -25.59
C GLY A 575 -5.49 9.33 -25.07
N PRO A 576 -4.93 10.55 -25.09
CA PRO A 576 -5.59 11.74 -24.52
C PRO A 576 -6.95 12.09 -25.12
N TRP A 577 -7.22 11.68 -26.37
CA TRP A 577 -8.50 11.91 -27.04
C TRP A 577 -9.69 11.33 -26.26
N MET A 578 -9.44 10.31 -25.41
CA MET A 578 -10.47 9.68 -24.59
C MET A 578 -11.14 10.65 -23.62
N LEU A 579 -10.46 11.71 -23.17
CA LEU A 579 -11.11 12.75 -22.35
C LEU A 579 -12.25 13.44 -23.10
N LYS A 580 -12.04 13.77 -24.39
CA LYS A 580 -13.09 14.36 -25.22
C LYS A 580 -14.25 13.37 -25.43
N ALA A 581 -13.93 12.10 -25.63
CA ALA A 581 -14.93 11.04 -25.74
C ALA A 581 -15.75 10.90 -24.45
N PHE A 582 -15.12 10.97 -23.27
CA PHE A 582 -15.82 10.96 -21.99
C PHE A 582 -16.74 12.17 -21.84
N VAL A 583 -16.34 13.38 -22.27
CA VAL A 583 -17.22 14.56 -22.19
C VAL A 583 -18.51 14.34 -22.98
N VAL A 584 -18.39 13.74 -24.16
CA VAL A 584 -19.56 13.40 -24.98
C VAL A 584 -20.37 12.30 -24.32
N LEU A 585 -19.73 11.22 -23.88
CA LEU A 585 -20.40 10.07 -23.27
C LEU A 585 -21.16 10.43 -21.99
N ALA A 586 -20.60 11.29 -21.14
CA ALA A 586 -21.23 11.73 -19.90
C ALA A 586 -22.58 12.44 -20.13
N LYS A 587 -22.78 13.10 -21.27
CA LYS A 587 -24.06 13.75 -21.64
C LYS A 587 -25.16 12.74 -21.96
N PHE A 588 -24.80 11.53 -22.38
CA PHE A 588 -25.76 10.46 -22.70
C PHE A 588 -26.26 9.68 -21.48
N LYS A 589 -26.01 10.14 -20.24
CA LYS A 589 -26.56 9.56 -19.01
C LYS A 589 -28.08 9.37 -19.02
N VAL A 590 -28.81 10.14 -19.84
CA VAL A 590 -30.26 10.02 -20.01
C VAL A 590 -30.68 8.69 -20.67
N LEU A 591 -29.78 8.06 -21.43
CA LEU A 591 -30.03 6.76 -22.05
C LEU A 591 -30.01 5.64 -21.00
N ARG A 592 -29.31 5.82 -19.87
CA ARG A 592 -29.15 4.80 -18.83
C ARG A 592 -30.47 4.16 -18.43
N GLY A 593 -30.55 2.85 -18.57
CA GLY A 593 -31.75 2.09 -18.18
C GLY A 593 -32.92 2.18 -19.15
N THR A 594 -32.78 2.88 -20.27
CA THR A 594 -33.76 2.88 -21.37
C THR A 594 -33.47 1.76 -22.38
N PRO A 595 -34.40 1.41 -23.28
CA PRO A 595 -34.13 0.50 -24.39
C PRO A 595 -33.03 1.00 -25.36
N PHE A 596 -32.72 2.29 -25.34
CA PHE A 596 -31.66 2.88 -26.16
C PHE A 596 -30.29 2.85 -25.48
N ASP A 597 -30.15 2.14 -24.35
CA ASP A 597 -28.89 1.97 -23.64
C ASP A 597 -28.09 0.78 -24.18
N PRO A 598 -27.08 0.98 -25.05
CA PRO A 598 -26.32 -0.14 -25.61
C PRO A 598 -25.56 -0.94 -24.53
N PHE A 599 -25.12 -0.28 -23.46
CA PHE A 599 -24.37 -0.92 -22.36
C PHE A 599 -25.31 -1.65 -21.39
N GLY A 600 -26.56 -1.18 -21.27
CA GLY A 600 -27.59 -1.74 -20.40
C GLY A 600 -27.97 -3.19 -20.71
N TYR A 601 -27.62 -3.72 -21.89
CA TYR A 601 -27.91 -5.11 -22.26
C TYR A 601 -26.89 -6.12 -21.72
N THR A 602 -25.73 -5.67 -21.26
CA THR A 602 -24.68 -6.56 -20.73
C THR A 602 -25.12 -7.28 -19.44
N GLY A 603 -24.54 -8.47 -19.19
CA GLY A 603 -24.83 -9.25 -17.97
C GLY A 603 -24.47 -8.48 -16.69
N GLU A 604 -23.40 -7.68 -16.72
CA GLU A 604 -22.97 -6.84 -15.61
C GLU A 604 -24.04 -5.78 -15.27
N ARG A 605 -24.48 -4.97 -16.24
CA ARG A 605 -25.47 -3.90 -15.98
C ARG A 605 -26.84 -4.46 -15.57
N ARG A 606 -27.25 -5.61 -16.12
CA ARG A 606 -28.47 -6.31 -15.66
C ARG A 606 -28.35 -6.74 -14.20
N SER A 607 -27.20 -7.26 -13.80
CA SER A 607 -26.93 -7.69 -12.43
C SER A 607 -26.91 -6.50 -11.46
N GLU A 608 -26.29 -5.38 -11.82
CA GLU A 608 -26.25 -4.17 -10.99
C GLU A 608 -27.65 -3.58 -10.74
N ARG A 609 -28.48 -3.48 -11.79
CA ARG A 609 -29.87 -3.03 -11.63
C ARG A 609 -30.68 -3.98 -10.74
N ARG A 610 -30.47 -5.29 -10.91
CA ARG A 610 -31.10 -6.31 -10.06
C ARG A 610 -30.65 -6.18 -8.60
N LEU A 611 -29.37 -5.90 -8.32
CA LEU A 611 -28.88 -5.71 -6.95
C LEU A 611 -29.62 -4.60 -6.20
N VAL A 612 -29.93 -3.48 -6.86
CA VAL A 612 -30.71 -2.39 -6.25
C VAL A 612 -32.10 -2.89 -5.81
N THR A 613 -32.79 -3.60 -6.69
CA THR A 613 -34.13 -4.14 -6.42
C THR A 613 -34.10 -5.26 -5.38
N ASP A 614 -33.10 -6.14 -5.41
CA ASP A 614 -32.91 -7.23 -4.45
C ASP A 614 -32.55 -6.70 -3.05
N TYR A 615 -31.84 -5.56 -3.00
CA TYR A 615 -31.52 -4.85 -1.75
C TYR A 615 -32.74 -4.15 -1.17
N GLN A 616 -33.53 -3.45 -2.00
CA GLN A 616 -34.78 -2.81 -1.56
C GLN A 616 -35.78 -3.83 -0.98
N ARG A 617 -35.95 -4.98 -1.63
CA ARG A 617 -36.78 -6.08 -1.11
C ARG A 617 -36.27 -6.66 0.21
N MET A 618 -34.95 -6.74 0.36
CA MET A 618 -34.34 -7.13 1.63
C MET A 618 -34.69 -6.12 2.73
N LEU A 619 -34.56 -4.82 2.46
CA LEU A 619 -34.89 -3.77 3.42
C LEU A 619 -36.37 -3.80 3.82
N GLU A 620 -37.28 -4.13 2.92
CA GLU A 620 -38.70 -4.32 3.26
C GLU A 620 -38.89 -5.43 4.30
N THR A 621 -38.20 -6.57 4.11
CA THR A 621 -38.21 -7.68 5.06
C THR A 621 -37.61 -7.25 6.40
N VAL A 622 -36.45 -6.59 6.36
CA VAL A 622 -35.76 -6.10 7.56
C VAL A 622 -36.63 -5.13 8.34
N MET A 623 -37.23 -4.13 7.69
CA MET A 623 -38.12 -3.17 8.35
C MET A 623 -39.38 -3.83 8.93
N ALA A 624 -39.93 -4.85 8.27
CA ALA A 624 -41.13 -5.55 8.75
C ALA A 624 -40.85 -6.36 10.02
N GLU A 625 -39.70 -7.03 10.10
CA GLU A 625 -39.35 -7.98 11.16
C GLU A 625 -38.34 -7.43 12.19
N LEU A 626 -37.94 -6.16 12.08
CA LEU A 626 -36.94 -5.55 12.99
C LEU A 626 -37.39 -5.62 14.45
N THR A 627 -36.50 -6.10 15.31
CA THR A 627 -36.59 -6.12 16.77
C THR A 627 -35.24 -5.68 17.37
N PRO A 628 -35.19 -5.33 18.67
CA PRO A 628 -33.91 -5.04 19.33
C PRO A 628 -32.90 -6.20 19.27
N ASP A 629 -33.36 -7.46 19.32
CA ASP A 629 -32.50 -8.64 19.35
C ASP A 629 -31.86 -8.93 17.98
N ASN A 630 -32.59 -8.71 16.88
CA ASN A 630 -32.09 -8.95 15.53
C ASN A 630 -31.45 -7.71 14.88
N TYR A 631 -31.43 -6.57 15.57
CA TYR A 631 -30.87 -5.32 15.07
C TYR A 631 -29.40 -5.44 14.57
N PRO A 632 -28.47 -6.10 15.29
CA PRO A 632 -27.10 -6.26 14.79
C PRO A 632 -27.04 -6.99 13.45
N SER A 633 -27.88 -8.02 13.27
CA SER A 633 -28.00 -8.77 12.01
C SER A 633 -28.63 -7.92 10.91
N ALA A 634 -29.58 -7.04 11.24
CA ALA A 634 -30.16 -6.06 10.29
C ALA A 634 -29.10 -5.08 9.75
N VAL A 635 -28.26 -4.54 10.63
CA VAL A 635 -27.16 -3.64 10.25
C VAL A 635 -26.13 -4.39 9.39
N ALA A 636 -25.78 -5.61 9.74
CA ALA A 636 -24.87 -6.45 8.95
C ALA A 636 -25.44 -6.74 7.55
N LEU A 637 -26.73 -7.08 7.45
CA LEU A 637 -27.44 -7.26 6.17
C LEU A 637 -27.42 -6.01 5.30
N ALA A 638 -27.74 -4.85 5.90
CA ALA A 638 -27.69 -3.56 5.20
C ALA A 638 -26.25 -3.20 4.77
N SER A 639 -25.24 -3.70 5.47
CA SER A 639 -23.82 -3.43 5.19
C SER A 639 -23.19 -4.35 4.13
N LEU A 640 -23.84 -5.45 3.76
CA LEU A 640 -23.33 -6.40 2.76
C LEU A 640 -22.86 -5.80 1.42
N PRO A 641 -23.51 -4.76 0.86
CA PRO A 641 -23.03 -4.16 -0.39
C PRO A 641 -21.62 -3.59 -0.30
N GLU A 642 -21.09 -3.35 0.91
CA GLU A 642 -19.70 -2.98 1.13
C GLU A 642 -18.74 -3.95 0.45
N LYS A 643 -19.03 -5.25 0.51
CA LYS A 643 -18.18 -6.33 -0.02
C LYS A 643 -18.32 -6.52 -1.53
N ILE A 644 -19.32 -5.90 -2.17
CA ILE A 644 -19.53 -5.95 -3.62
C ILE A 644 -18.73 -4.81 -4.27
N ARG A 645 -17.47 -5.09 -4.62
CA ARG A 645 -16.52 -4.12 -5.18
C ARG A 645 -15.95 -4.59 -6.51
N GLY A 646 -15.46 -3.63 -7.30
CA GLY A 646 -14.71 -3.89 -8.53
C GLY A 646 -15.56 -3.77 -9.79
N TYR A 647 -15.03 -4.32 -10.88
CA TYR A 647 -15.58 -4.24 -12.24
C TYR A 647 -15.52 -5.59 -12.93
N GLY A 648 -16.45 -5.86 -13.84
CA GLY A 648 -16.48 -7.08 -14.66
C GLY A 648 -16.25 -8.35 -13.84
N PRO A 649 -15.27 -9.21 -14.20
CA PRO A 649 -15.00 -10.47 -13.50
C PRO A 649 -14.72 -10.30 -11.99
N VAL A 650 -14.09 -9.19 -11.59
CA VAL A 650 -13.79 -8.93 -10.17
C VAL A 650 -15.07 -8.74 -9.39
N LYS A 651 -16.01 -7.94 -9.91
CA LYS A 651 -17.31 -7.71 -9.26
C LYS A 651 -18.16 -8.98 -9.27
N GLU A 652 -18.13 -9.75 -10.35
CA GLU A 652 -18.83 -11.05 -10.42
C GLU A 652 -18.38 -12.01 -9.33
N ARG A 653 -17.06 -12.14 -9.10
CA ARG A 653 -16.51 -12.92 -7.98
C ARG A 653 -16.96 -12.38 -6.63
N SER A 654 -16.92 -11.06 -6.42
CA SER A 654 -17.40 -10.45 -5.17
C SER A 654 -18.90 -10.69 -4.93
N MET A 655 -19.73 -10.58 -5.96
CA MET A 655 -21.17 -10.87 -5.87
C MET A 655 -21.42 -12.35 -5.52
N ALA A 656 -20.66 -13.28 -6.12
CA ALA A 656 -20.78 -14.69 -5.81
C ALA A 656 -20.36 -14.99 -4.36
N ALA A 657 -19.29 -14.38 -3.87
CA ALA A 657 -18.78 -14.56 -2.51
C ALA A 657 -19.75 -14.05 -1.42
N VAL A 658 -20.52 -13.00 -1.70
CA VAL A 658 -21.48 -12.41 -0.74
C VAL A 658 -22.78 -13.20 -0.61
N LYS A 659 -23.16 -14.00 -1.62
CA LYS A 659 -24.40 -14.79 -1.60
C LYS A 659 -24.56 -15.71 -0.38
N PRO A 660 -23.59 -16.59 -0.02
CA PRO A 660 -23.71 -17.45 1.15
C PRO A 660 -23.79 -16.64 2.45
N GLU A 661 -23.01 -15.57 2.57
CA GLU A 661 -23.04 -14.70 3.74
C GLU A 661 -24.42 -14.03 3.92
N ARG A 662 -25.02 -13.56 2.82
CA ARG A 662 -26.38 -13.01 2.83
C ARG A 662 -27.40 -14.03 3.33
N ALA A 663 -27.31 -15.29 2.89
CA ALA A 663 -28.23 -16.34 3.32
C ALA A 663 -28.09 -16.59 4.83
N ASN A 664 -26.86 -16.72 5.32
CA ASN A 664 -26.58 -16.92 6.74
C ASN A 664 -27.06 -15.75 7.62
N LEU A 665 -26.80 -14.52 7.21
CA LEU A 665 -27.26 -13.33 7.95
C LEU A 665 -28.78 -13.20 7.97
N LEU A 666 -29.46 -13.60 6.89
CA LEU A 666 -30.93 -13.59 6.84
C LEU A 666 -31.53 -14.65 7.76
N GLU A 667 -30.90 -15.82 7.87
CA GLU A 667 -31.29 -16.85 8.82
C GLU A 667 -31.11 -16.37 10.27
N GLN A 668 -29.94 -15.77 10.59
CA GLN A 668 -29.68 -15.18 11.90
C GLN A 668 -30.67 -14.07 12.26
N PHE A 669 -30.98 -13.20 11.30
CA PHE A 669 -31.97 -12.14 11.47
C PHE A 669 -33.36 -12.67 11.82
N ARG A 670 -33.80 -13.74 11.14
CA ARG A 670 -35.09 -14.41 11.41
C ARG A 670 -35.12 -15.20 12.71
N ALA A 671 -33.99 -15.76 13.11
CA ALA A 671 -33.88 -16.52 14.34
C ALA A 671 -33.87 -15.65 15.61
N GLY A 672 -33.68 -14.33 15.49
CA GLY A 672 -33.52 -13.43 16.63
C GLY A 672 -32.26 -13.70 17.46
N ALA A 673 -31.32 -14.48 16.92
CA ALA A 673 -30.10 -14.84 17.62
C ALA A 673 -29.09 -13.68 17.51
N PRO A 674 -28.43 -13.28 18.61
CA PRO A 674 -27.33 -12.33 18.53
C PRO A 674 -26.27 -12.91 17.60
N SER A 675 -25.71 -12.05 16.73
CA SER A 675 -24.60 -12.35 15.84
C SER A 675 -23.38 -12.80 16.66
N PHE A 676 -23.30 -14.07 17.02
CA PHE A 676 -22.02 -14.69 17.31
C PHE A 676 -21.28 -14.77 15.99
N LEU A 677 -20.25 -13.94 15.87
CA LEU A 677 -19.20 -14.09 14.87
C LEU A 677 -18.72 -15.54 14.93
N LYS A 678 -19.28 -16.43 14.09
CA LYS A 678 -18.57 -17.62 13.60
C LYS A 678 -17.45 -17.11 12.69
N ALA A 679 -16.48 -16.43 13.27
CA ALA A 679 -15.19 -16.23 12.64
C ALA A 679 -14.54 -17.62 12.55
N ALA A 680 -14.23 -17.99 11.31
CA ALA A 680 -13.58 -19.22 10.92
C ALA A 680 -12.37 -19.57 11.80
N GLU A 681 -12.22 -20.87 12.07
CA GLU A 681 -10.90 -21.50 12.24
C GLU A 681 -10.01 -21.25 11.01
#